data_AF-A0A0E0M5Z2-F1
#
_entry.id   AF-A0A0E0M5Z2-F1
#
_cell.length_a   1.000
_cell.length_b   1.000
_cell.length_c   1.000
_cell.angle_alpha   90.00
_cell.angle_beta   90.00
_cell.angle_gamma   90.00
#
_symmetry.space_group_name_H-M   'P 1'
#
loop_
_entity.id
_entity.type
_entity.pdbx_description
1 polymer ?
#
loop_
_entity_poly.entity_id
_entity_poly.type
_entity_poly.pdbx_seq_one_letter_code
_entity_poly.pdbx_strand_id
1 'polypeptide(L)'
;MPGAATAAAVDSRRCTQHAEGPATVLAIGTANPANIYPQDDFADYYFGLTKSEHLTELKDKMKRICQKSGIEKRYIHLDEELIRAHPEIIDKTLPSLEARVDIASIEVPKLAESAARKAIAEWGRPATDITHLIFSTYSGCRAPSADLQLAMLLGLRPSVSRTILSLHGCSGGGRALQLAKEIAENNHGARVLVALSELTLVCFSTPDESKIVGHGLFGDGAGAIIVGAVSLVDGERPLFEMLAASQTMIPGTEHALGMQATDSGIDFHLSIQVPMVIKDNIHQCLLDAFQLVGNTDPNWNDLFWAVHPGGRAILDNIEDKLQLQPGKLAASRYVLSEYGNMSGATIAFVLDELRRRREKDEGGQQQPKWGVMLAFGPGITIEAMVLRNPFLADIASIEVPKLAESAARKAIAEWGRPATEITHLIFSTYSGCRAPSADLQLAMLLGLRPSVSRTILSLHGCSGGGRALQLAKEIAENNHGARVLVALSELTLVCFSTPDESKIVGHGLFGDGAGAIIVGADSLVDSERPLFEMVAASQTMIPGTEHALGMQATDSGIDFHLSIQVPMAIKDNIHQCLLDAFQSVGNTDPNWNDLFWAVHPGGRAILDNIEDKLQLQPGKLAASRHVLSEYGNMSGATIAFVLDELRRRREKDEGRLQQPKWGVMLAFGPGITIEAMVLRNPFSAGIN
;
A
#
# COMPACT_ATOMS: atom_id res chain seq x y z
N MET A 1 36.74 4.90 33.51
CA MET A 1 35.28 4.83 33.34
C MET A 1 34.94 3.97 32.12
N PRO A 2 34.80 2.64 32.26
CA PRO A 2 34.56 1.74 31.13
C PRO A 2 33.09 1.69 30.65
N GLY A 3 32.15 2.34 31.34
CA GLY A 3 30.71 2.16 31.12
C GLY A 3 30.09 2.95 29.95
N ALA A 4 30.69 4.06 29.51
CA ALA A 4 30.07 4.93 28.50
C ALA A 4 30.17 4.38 27.07
N ALA A 5 31.29 3.73 26.72
CA ALA A 5 31.48 3.13 25.39
C ALA A 5 30.62 1.85 25.21
N THR A 6 30.41 1.09 26.28
CA THR A 6 29.51 -0.07 26.26
C THR A 6 28.03 0.32 26.16
N ALA A 7 27.60 1.43 26.78
CA ALA A 7 26.23 1.92 26.65
C ALA A 7 25.92 2.37 25.20
N ALA A 8 26.81 3.17 24.58
CA ALA A 8 26.64 3.61 23.20
C ALA A 8 26.66 2.45 22.16
N ALA A 9 27.46 1.40 22.42
CA ALA A 9 27.46 0.19 21.60
C ALA A 9 26.20 -0.67 21.77
N VAL A 10 25.58 -0.65 22.95
CA VAL A 10 24.30 -1.32 23.22
C VAL A 10 23.13 -0.53 22.61
N ASP A 11 23.17 0.80 22.69
CA ASP A 11 22.14 1.68 22.10
C ASP A 11 22.14 1.64 20.57
N SER A 12 23.32 1.60 19.93
CA SER A 12 23.42 1.42 18.47
C SER A 12 22.99 0.01 18.00
N ARG A 13 23.23 -1.04 18.80
CA ARG A 13 22.73 -2.40 18.53
C ARG A 13 21.21 -2.51 18.68
N ARG A 14 20.60 -1.79 19.64
CA ARG A 14 19.15 -1.71 19.76
C ARG A 14 18.52 -0.97 18.59
N CYS A 15 19.08 0.18 18.21
CA CYS A 15 18.57 0.97 17.08
C CYS A 15 18.60 0.18 15.74
N THR A 16 19.58 -0.71 15.56
CA THR A 16 19.68 -1.58 14.36
C THR A 16 18.82 -2.85 14.40
N GLN A 17 18.20 -3.16 15.56
CA GLN A 17 17.31 -4.31 15.72
C GLN A 17 15.83 -3.97 15.49
N HIS A 18 15.42 -2.71 15.67
CA HIS A 18 14.04 -2.27 15.44
C HIS A 18 13.78 -1.99 13.94
N ALA A 19 12.53 -2.18 13.51
CA ALA A 19 12.11 -1.72 12.19
C ALA A 19 11.82 -0.20 12.20
N GLU A 20 11.98 0.46 11.05
CA GLU A 20 11.82 1.92 10.94
C GLU A 20 10.37 2.38 10.67
N GLY A 21 9.42 1.46 10.46
CA GLY A 21 8.02 1.75 10.14
C GLY A 21 7.02 0.89 10.90
N PRO A 22 5.71 1.22 10.83
CA PRO A 22 4.67 0.44 11.50
C PRO A 22 4.55 -0.96 10.90
N ALA A 23 4.08 -1.90 11.71
CA ALA A 23 3.64 -3.20 11.21
C ALA A 23 2.50 -3.03 10.20
N THR A 24 2.53 -3.83 9.14
CA THR A 24 1.53 -3.83 8.09
C THR A 24 1.07 -5.23 7.78
N VAL A 25 -0.21 -5.37 7.44
CA VAL A 25 -0.77 -6.58 6.84
C VAL A 25 -0.36 -6.58 5.36
N LEU A 26 0.40 -7.59 4.94
CA LEU A 26 0.97 -7.70 3.59
C LEU A 26 0.17 -8.63 2.68
N ALA A 27 -0.49 -9.64 3.26
CA ALA A 27 -1.28 -10.61 2.52
C ALA A 27 -2.29 -11.31 3.43
N ILE A 28 -3.40 -11.80 2.86
CA ILE A 28 -4.46 -12.51 3.59
C ILE A 28 -4.92 -13.72 2.77
N GLY A 29 -4.98 -14.88 3.42
CA GLY A 29 -5.53 -16.11 2.85
C GLY A 29 -6.58 -16.72 3.76
N THR A 30 -7.63 -17.29 3.17
CA THR A 30 -8.76 -17.90 3.90
C THR A 30 -9.09 -19.28 3.35
N ALA A 31 -9.55 -20.19 4.21
CA ALA A 31 -9.96 -21.55 3.82
C ALA A 31 -11.07 -22.07 4.73
N ASN A 32 -11.93 -22.92 4.18
CA ASN A 32 -13.00 -23.61 4.89
C ASN A 32 -12.97 -25.10 4.52
N PRO A 33 -13.53 -26.00 5.36
CA PRO A 33 -13.80 -27.38 4.98
C PRO A 33 -14.73 -27.49 3.77
N ALA A 34 -14.80 -28.67 3.14
CA ALA A 34 -15.60 -28.88 1.94
C ALA A 34 -17.11 -28.95 2.17
N ASN A 35 -17.54 -29.44 3.34
CA ASN A 35 -18.94 -29.66 3.66
C ASN A 35 -19.65 -28.34 3.97
N ILE A 36 -20.73 -28.05 3.24
CA ILE A 36 -21.52 -26.82 3.36
C ILE A 36 -22.91 -27.15 3.88
N TYR A 37 -23.35 -26.44 4.90
CA TYR A 37 -24.67 -26.60 5.50
C TYR A 37 -25.46 -25.29 5.41
N PRO A 38 -26.56 -25.26 4.63
CA PRO A 38 -27.52 -24.15 4.67
C PRO A 38 -28.11 -24.01 6.07
N GLN A 39 -28.25 -22.77 6.53
CA GLN A 39 -28.68 -22.48 7.89
C GLN A 39 -30.15 -22.86 8.13
N ASP A 40 -30.99 -22.77 7.09
CA ASP A 40 -32.41 -23.14 7.14
C ASP A 40 -32.62 -24.64 7.42
N ASP A 41 -31.72 -25.48 6.92
CA ASP A 41 -31.79 -26.95 7.07
C ASP A 41 -30.98 -27.45 8.28
N PHE A 42 -30.14 -26.60 8.88
CA PHE A 42 -29.18 -27.03 9.89
C PHE A 42 -29.83 -27.65 11.13
N ALA A 43 -30.98 -27.13 11.58
CA ALA A 43 -31.66 -27.68 12.75
C ALA A 43 -32.19 -29.10 12.49
N ASP A 44 -32.64 -29.40 11.26
CA ASP A 44 -33.07 -30.75 10.90
C ASP A 44 -31.85 -31.68 10.79
N TYR A 45 -30.78 -31.23 10.15
CA TYR A 45 -29.51 -31.96 10.04
C TYR A 45 -28.90 -32.28 11.40
N TYR A 46 -28.69 -31.28 12.26
CA TYR A 46 -28.03 -31.44 13.57
C TYR A 46 -28.80 -32.39 14.49
N PHE A 47 -30.12 -32.28 14.53
CA PHE A 47 -30.95 -33.17 15.35
C PHE A 47 -30.98 -34.59 14.79
N GLY A 48 -30.93 -34.76 13.46
CA GLY A 48 -30.77 -36.06 12.82
C GLY A 48 -29.43 -36.72 13.13
N LEU A 49 -28.34 -35.98 12.93
CA LEU A 49 -26.97 -36.42 13.18
C LEU A 49 -26.77 -36.87 14.64
N THR A 50 -27.38 -36.14 15.58
CA THR A 50 -27.30 -36.42 17.02
C THR A 50 -28.40 -37.37 17.53
N LYS A 51 -29.23 -37.94 16.65
CA LYS A 51 -30.35 -38.83 17.00
C LYS A 51 -31.28 -38.26 18.07
N SER A 52 -31.51 -36.95 18.01
CA SER A 52 -32.19 -36.15 19.03
C SER A 52 -33.54 -35.59 18.57
N GLU A 53 -34.12 -36.12 17.49
CA GLU A 53 -35.37 -35.66 16.87
C GLU A 53 -36.59 -35.75 17.79
N HIS A 54 -36.50 -36.58 18.84
CA HIS A 54 -37.49 -36.67 19.90
C HIS A 54 -37.56 -35.39 20.76
N LEU A 55 -36.53 -34.53 20.75
CA LEU A 55 -36.49 -33.25 21.46
C LEU A 55 -37.13 -32.12 20.64
N THR A 56 -38.42 -32.27 20.33
CA THR A 56 -39.15 -31.39 19.39
C THR A 56 -39.15 -29.91 19.77
N GLU A 57 -39.37 -29.58 21.05
CA GLU A 57 -39.38 -28.19 21.53
C GLU A 57 -38.01 -27.50 21.37
N LEU A 58 -36.93 -28.23 21.68
CA LEU A 58 -35.57 -27.73 21.54
C LEU A 58 -35.19 -27.59 20.05
N LYS A 59 -35.68 -28.49 19.20
CA LYS A 59 -35.54 -28.41 17.75
C LYS A 59 -36.22 -27.16 17.19
N ASP A 60 -37.44 -26.86 17.61
CA ASP A 60 -38.16 -25.66 17.20
C ASP A 60 -37.46 -24.39 17.69
N LYS A 61 -36.90 -24.43 18.92
CA LYS A 61 -36.07 -23.33 19.45
C LYS A 61 -34.82 -23.11 18.59
N MET A 62 -34.15 -24.19 18.19
CA MET A 62 -33.00 -24.13 17.28
C MET A 62 -33.37 -23.55 15.91
N LYS A 63 -34.51 -23.96 15.32
CA LYS A 63 -35.01 -23.39 14.06
C LYS A 63 -35.20 -21.88 14.15
N ARG A 64 -35.81 -21.39 15.24
CA ARG A 64 -35.96 -19.95 15.48
C ARG A 64 -34.63 -19.21 15.65
N ILE A 65 -33.64 -19.84 16.29
CA ILE A 65 -32.28 -19.28 16.43
C ILE A 65 -31.62 -19.18 15.07
N CYS A 66 -31.64 -20.26 14.27
CA CYS A 66 -31.07 -20.31 12.93
C CYS A 66 -31.66 -19.21 12.04
N GLN A 67 -32.98 -19.07 11.99
CA GLN A 67 -33.69 -18.03 11.21
C GLN A 67 -33.31 -16.59 11.62
N LYS A 68 -33.00 -16.36 12.90
CA LYS A 68 -32.66 -15.02 13.42
C LYS A 68 -31.15 -14.75 13.45
N SER A 69 -30.33 -15.75 13.19
CA SER A 69 -28.87 -15.69 13.35
C SER A 69 -28.18 -14.71 12.40
N GLY A 70 -28.80 -14.42 11.24
CA GLY A 70 -28.17 -13.66 10.17
C GLY A 70 -27.11 -14.45 9.41
N ILE A 71 -27.16 -15.78 9.52
CA ILE A 71 -26.30 -16.75 8.83
C ILE A 71 -27.13 -17.40 7.73
N GLU A 72 -26.59 -17.50 6.52
CA GLU A 72 -27.20 -18.21 5.39
C GLU A 72 -26.61 -19.62 5.25
N LYS A 73 -25.30 -19.79 5.48
CA LYS A 73 -24.63 -21.08 5.41
C LYS A 73 -23.39 -21.12 6.31
N ARG A 74 -22.93 -22.34 6.60
CA ARG A 74 -21.68 -22.61 7.35
C ARG A 74 -20.93 -23.77 6.73
N TYR A 75 -19.64 -23.82 7.02
CA TYR A 75 -18.77 -24.93 6.66
C TYR A 75 -18.43 -25.70 7.92
N ILE A 76 -18.58 -27.02 7.92
CA ILE A 76 -18.39 -27.85 9.12
C ILE A 76 -17.72 -29.14 8.71
N HIS A 77 -16.54 -29.43 9.25
CA HIS A 77 -15.78 -30.64 8.96
C HIS A 77 -16.50 -31.91 9.44
N LEU A 78 -17.17 -31.84 10.59
CA LEU A 78 -17.94 -32.95 11.13
C LEU A 78 -19.13 -33.32 10.22
N ASP A 79 -19.26 -34.60 9.91
CA ASP A 79 -20.35 -35.17 9.13
C ASP A 79 -20.84 -36.53 9.67
N GLU A 80 -21.80 -37.13 8.96
CA GLU A 80 -22.35 -38.45 9.31
C GLU A 80 -21.33 -39.58 9.26
N GLU A 81 -20.32 -39.50 8.39
CA GLU A 81 -19.29 -40.54 8.27
C GLU A 81 -18.39 -40.52 9.50
N LEU A 82 -17.96 -39.33 9.93
CA LEU A 82 -17.14 -39.14 11.11
C LEU A 82 -17.89 -39.54 12.39
N ILE A 83 -19.18 -39.18 12.50
CA ILE A 83 -20.02 -39.64 13.62
C ILE A 83 -20.22 -41.17 13.61
N ARG A 84 -20.31 -41.80 12.44
CA ARG A 84 -20.41 -43.27 12.34
C ARG A 84 -19.11 -43.95 12.78
N ALA A 85 -17.97 -43.37 12.45
CA ALA A 85 -16.65 -43.86 12.87
C ALA A 85 -16.38 -43.60 14.36
N HIS A 86 -16.92 -42.52 14.91
CA HIS A 86 -16.72 -42.06 16.29
C HIS A 86 -18.05 -41.79 17.02
N PRO A 87 -18.87 -42.83 17.27
CA PRO A 87 -20.19 -42.66 17.89
C PRO A 87 -20.12 -42.06 19.31
N GLU A 88 -18.99 -42.20 20.01
CA GLU A 88 -18.73 -41.59 21.31
C GLU A 88 -18.86 -40.06 21.32
N ILE A 89 -18.73 -39.40 20.17
CA ILE A 89 -18.88 -37.93 20.04
C ILE A 89 -20.32 -37.48 20.37
N ILE A 90 -21.32 -38.33 20.11
CA ILE A 90 -22.74 -38.04 20.38
C ILE A 90 -23.30 -38.85 21.56
N ASP A 91 -22.51 -39.72 22.17
CA ASP A 91 -22.91 -40.46 23.37
C ASP A 91 -22.36 -39.76 24.62
N LYS A 92 -23.26 -39.08 25.36
CA LYS A 92 -22.92 -38.35 26.60
C LYS A 92 -22.38 -39.25 27.72
N THR A 93 -22.47 -40.57 27.60
CA THR A 93 -22.00 -41.52 28.62
C THR A 93 -20.55 -41.98 28.40
N LEU A 94 -19.96 -41.65 27.24
CA LEU A 94 -18.62 -42.06 26.85
C LEU A 94 -17.68 -40.85 26.75
N PRO A 95 -16.42 -40.98 27.18
CA PRO A 95 -15.42 -39.96 26.93
C PRO A 95 -15.13 -39.88 25.42
N SER A 96 -15.01 -38.66 24.89
CA SER A 96 -14.74 -38.41 23.47
C SER A 96 -13.60 -37.42 23.22
N LEU A 97 -12.97 -36.89 24.27
CA LEU A 97 -11.86 -35.93 24.15
C LEU A 97 -10.71 -36.49 23.31
N GLU A 98 -10.29 -37.75 23.53
CA GLU A 98 -9.17 -38.36 22.83
C GLU A 98 -9.41 -38.43 21.31
N ALA A 99 -10.57 -38.98 20.90
CA ALA A 99 -10.95 -39.05 19.49
C ALA A 99 -10.99 -37.66 18.82
N ARG A 100 -11.57 -36.66 19.51
CA ARG A 100 -11.63 -35.28 19.01
C ARG A 100 -10.23 -34.68 18.84
N VAL A 101 -9.34 -34.88 19.80
CA VAL A 101 -7.96 -34.37 19.75
C VAL A 101 -7.17 -35.05 18.64
N ASP A 102 -7.32 -36.37 18.45
CA ASP A 102 -6.63 -37.09 17.39
C ASP A 102 -7.04 -36.59 16.00
N ILE A 103 -8.34 -36.42 15.75
CA ILE A 103 -8.83 -35.86 14.48
C ILE A 103 -8.36 -34.41 14.31
N ALA A 104 -8.57 -33.56 15.32
CA ALA A 104 -8.21 -32.14 15.25
C ALA A 104 -6.70 -31.92 15.06
N SER A 105 -5.86 -32.80 15.63
CA SER A 105 -4.39 -32.71 15.47
C SER A 105 -3.94 -32.87 14.02
N ILE A 106 -4.75 -33.53 13.18
CA ILE A 106 -4.46 -33.73 11.76
C ILE A 106 -5.11 -32.62 10.93
N GLU A 107 -6.38 -32.32 11.18
CA GLU A 107 -7.19 -31.49 10.29
C GLU A 107 -7.00 -29.98 10.52
N VAL A 108 -6.73 -29.54 11.77
CA VAL A 108 -6.47 -28.13 12.08
C VAL A 108 -5.22 -27.60 11.34
N PRO A 109 -4.05 -28.28 11.36
CA PRO A 109 -2.90 -27.84 10.58
C PRO A 109 -3.12 -27.85 9.06
N LYS A 110 -3.87 -28.83 8.51
CA LYS A 110 -4.18 -28.88 7.07
C LYS A 110 -5.07 -27.73 6.62
N LEU A 111 -6.06 -27.36 7.42
CA LEU A 111 -6.93 -26.23 7.13
C LEU A 111 -6.14 -24.91 7.21
N ALA A 112 -5.31 -24.76 8.24
CA ALA A 112 -4.38 -23.64 8.37
C ALA A 112 -3.39 -23.56 7.18
N GLU A 113 -2.85 -24.69 6.72
CA GLU A 113 -1.97 -24.77 5.56
C GLU A 113 -2.66 -24.24 4.31
N SER A 114 -3.92 -24.62 4.08
CA SER A 114 -4.70 -24.17 2.92
C SER A 114 -4.87 -22.64 2.91
N ALA A 115 -5.13 -22.03 4.06
CA ALA A 115 -5.20 -20.57 4.19
C ALA A 115 -3.80 -19.93 4.03
N ALA A 116 -2.77 -20.48 4.69
CA ALA A 116 -1.42 -19.94 4.66
C ALA A 116 -0.78 -20.00 3.27
N ARG A 117 -1.02 -21.05 2.49
CA ARG A 117 -0.56 -21.14 1.10
C ARG A 117 -1.14 -20.03 0.23
N LYS A 118 -2.41 -19.66 0.43
CA LYS A 118 -3.03 -18.52 -0.27
C LYS A 118 -2.39 -17.19 0.14
N ALA A 119 -2.19 -16.98 1.44
CA ALA A 119 -1.53 -15.77 1.95
C ALA A 119 -0.08 -15.64 1.44
N ILE A 120 0.68 -16.74 1.43
CA ILE A 120 2.06 -16.76 0.92
C ILE A 120 2.10 -16.52 -0.59
N ALA A 121 1.17 -17.12 -1.35
CA ALA A 121 1.06 -16.91 -2.78
C ALA A 121 0.75 -15.45 -3.12
N GLU A 122 -0.16 -14.82 -2.37
CA GLU A 122 -0.47 -13.39 -2.53
C GLU A 122 0.71 -12.50 -2.12
N TRP A 123 1.40 -12.83 -1.03
CA TRP A 123 2.59 -12.11 -0.58
C TRP A 123 3.73 -12.14 -1.61
N GLY A 124 3.78 -13.18 -2.46
CA GLY A 124 4.70 -13.26 -3.59
C GLY A 124 6.16 -13.58 -3.23
N ARG A 125 6.45 -13.94 -1.98
CA ARG A 125 7.79 -14.27 -1.49
C ARG A 125 7.92 -15.73 -1.03
N PRO A 126 9.15 -16.27 -0.97
CA PRO A 126 9.37 -17.63 -0.48
C PRO A 126 8.84 -17.82 0.94
N ALA A 127 8.17 -18.95 1.20
CA ALA A 127 7.72 -19.31 2.56
C ALA A 127 8.89 -19.34 3.57
N THR A 128 10.10 -19.64 3.10
CA THR A 128 11.32 -19.59 3.92
C THR A 128 11.63 -18.21 4.46
N ASP A 129 11.14 -17.12 3.86
CA ASP A 129 11.39 -15.75 4.33
C ASP A 129 10.60 -15.43 5.61
N ILE A 130 9.58 -16.23 5.95
CA ILE A 130 8.86 -16.12 7.22
C ILE A 130 9.83 -16.39 8.37
N THR A 131 9.89 -15.45 9.32
CA THR A 131 10.77 -15.53 10.50
C THR A 131 10.04 -15.98 11.74
N HIS A 132 8.74 -15.68 11.84
CA HIS A 132 7.90 -16.01 12.98
C HIS A 132 6.58 -16.64 12.53
N LEU A 133 6.08 -17.58 13.33
CA LEU A 133 4.75 -18.16 13.19
C LEU A 133 3.98 -17.97 14.50
N ILE A 134 2.84 -17.28 14.43
CA ILE A 134 1.86 -17.23 15.51
C ILE A 134 0.69 -18.11 15.08
N PHE A 135 0.40 -19.17 15.84
CA PHE A 135 -0.72 -20.05 15.57
C PHE A 135 -1.77 -19.91 16.67
N SER A 136 -3.00 -19.55 16.33
CA SER A 136 -4.11 -19.51 17.29
C SER A 136 -5.18 -20.54 16.95
N THR A 137 -5.54 -21.32 17.96
CA THR A 137 -6.62 -22.32 17.87
C THR A 137 -7.12 -22.68 19.27
N TYR A 138 -8.42 -22.92 19.43
CA TYR A 138 -8.95 -23.63 20.61
C TYR A 138 -9.07 -25.14 20.37
N SER A 139 -8.80 -25.59 19.14
CA SER A 139 -9.03 -26.97 18.68
C SER A 139 -7.83 -27.91 18.90
N GLY A 140 -6.67 -27.38 19.32
CA GLY A 140 -5.43 -28.14 19.51
C GLY A 140 -5.09 -28.40 20.98
N CYS A 141 -4.93 -29.66 21.37
CA CYS A 141 -4.51 -30.07 22.71
C CYS A 141 -3.45 -31.19 22.68
N ARG A 142 -2.42 -31.05 21.83
CA ARG A 142 -1.32 -32.03 21.68
C ARG A 142 0.05 -31.36 21.74
N ALA A 143 1.05 -32.11 22.21
CA ALA A 143 2.46 -31.76 22.12
C ALA A 143 3.23 -32.90 21.39
N PRO A 144 3.99 -32.62 20.32
CA PRO A 144 4.17 -31.32 19.66
C PRO A 144 2.87 -30.73 19.14
N SER A 145 2.79 -29.40 19.16
CA SER A 145 1.59 -28.63 18.85
C SER A 145 1.40 -28.36 17.35
N ALA A 146 0.20 -27.95 16.97
CA ALA A 146 -0.25 -27.76 15.58
C ALA A 146 0.63 -26.79 14.77
N ASP A 147 1.26 -25.82 15.44
CA ASP A 147 2.17 -24.84 14.84
C ASP A 147 3.46 -25.49 14.31
N LEU A 148 3.99 -26.53 14.96
CA LEU A 148 5.13 -27.28 14.43
C LEU A 148 4.75 -28.01 13.13
N GLN A 149 3.59 -28.67 13.14
CA GLN A 149 3.12 -29.40 11.97
C GLN A 149 2.84 -28.47 10.81
N LEU A 150 2.21 -27.31 11.05
CA LEU A 150 2.03 -26.29 10.02
C LEU A 150 3.38 -25.81 9.46
N ALA A 151 4.36 -25.53 10.32
CA ALA A 151 5.69 -25.09 9.88
C ALA A 151 6.36 -26.12 8.97
N MET A 152 6.20 -27.41 9.26
CA MET A 152 6.70 -28.51 8.42
C MET A 152 5.94 -28.59 7.08
N LEU A 153 4.61 -28.52 7.10
CA LEU A 153 3.76 -28.58 5.90
C LEU A 153 4.09 -27.43 4.92
N LEU A 154 4.33 -26.23 5.45
CA LEU A 154 4.69 -25.05 4.65
C LEU A 154 6.16 -25.00 4.23
N GLY A 155 7.01 -25.90 4.74
CA GLY A 155 8.44 -25.88 4.48
C GLY A 155 9.14 -24.62 5.03
N LEU A 156 8.70 -24.13 6.20
CA LEU A 156 9.33 -22.99 6.86
C LEU A 156 10.76 -23.35 7.30
N ARG A 157 11.61 -22.33 7.51
CA ARG A 157 12.97 -22.55 8.02
C ARG A 157 12.91 -23.26 9.39
N PRO A 158 13.83 -24.20 9.68
CA PRO A 158 13.92 -24.83 11.01
C PRO A 158 14.12 -23.85 12.18
N SER A 159 14.63 -22.64 11.87
CA SER A 159 14.83 -21.55 12.83
C SER A 159 13.61 -20.64 13.01
N VAL A 160 12.45 -20.94 12.41
CA VAL A 160 11.23 -20.14 12.57
C VAL A 160 10.85 -20.09 14.06
N SER A 161 10.68 -18.87 14.58
CA SER A 161 10.24 -18.69 15.96
C SER A 161 8.73 -18.89 16.04
N ARG A 162 8.27 -19.82 16.87
CA ARG A 162 6.87 -20.22 16.93
C ARG A 162 6.24 -19.85 18.26
N THR A 163 5.03 -19.29 18.20
CA THR A 163 4.19 -19.00 19.37
C THR A 163 2.80 -19.58 19.13
N ILE A 164 2.31 -20.39 20.07
CA ILE A 164 0.95 -20.91 20.03
C ILE A 164 0.05 -20.18 21.03
N LEU A 165 -1.11 -19.73 20.57
CA LEU A 165 -2.17 -19.10 21.38
C LEU A 165 -3.35 -20.06 21.47
N SER A 166 -3.38 -20.86 22.54
CA SER A 166 -4.43 -21.85 22.80
C SER A 166 -5.56 -21.26 23.64
N LEU A 167 -6.80 -21.72 23.42
CA LEU A 167 -7.99 -21.40 24.24
C LEU A 167 -8.30 -19.90 24.43
N HIS A 168 -7.86 -19.04 23.50
CA HIS A 168 -8.26 -17.62 23.49
C HIS A 168 -9.66 -17.43 22.88
N GLY A 169 -10.20 -18.45 22.20
CA GLY A 169 -11.49 -18.39 21.53
C GLY A 169 -11.59 -17.23 20.55
N CYS A 170 -12.73 -16.55 20.54
CA CYS A 170 -13.07 -15.55 19.53
C CYS A 170 -12.18 -14.28 19.53
N SER A 171 -11.49 -13.95 20.64
CA SER A 171 -10.49 -12.87 20.67
C SER A 171 -9.11 -13.29 20.13
N GLY A 172 -8.87 -14.59 19.94
CA GLY A 172 -7.56 -15.12 19.56
C GLY A 172 -6.99 -14.52 18.28
N GLY A 173 -7.84 -14.23 17.28
CA GLY A 173 -7.44 -13.54 16.05
C GLY A 173 -6.93 -12.12 16.30
N GLY A 174 -7.62 -11.37 17.18
CA GLY A 174 -7.18 -10.03 17.60
C GLY A 174 -5.85 -10.07 18.33
N ARG A 175 -5.72 -10.92 19.36
CA ARG A 175 -4.47 -11.04 20.13
C ARG A 175 -3.28 -11.49 19.27
N ALA A 176 -3.51 -12.45 18.36
CA ALA A 176 -2.47 -12.92 17.45
C ALA A 176 -1.93 -11.80 16.55
N LEU A 177 -2.80 -10.92 16.04
CA LEU A 177 -2.39 -9.75 15.26
C LEU A 177 -1.66 -8.70 16.10
N GLN A 178 -2.09 -8.46 17.34
CA GLN A 178 -1.35 -7.55 18.23
C GLN A 178 0.07 -8.05 18.50
N LEU A 179 0.22 -9.34 18.81
CA LEU A 179 1.54 -9.95 18.97
C LEU A 179 2.36 -9.90 17.68
N ALA A 180 1.73 -10.08 16.51
CA ALA A 180 2.41 -9.94 15.23
C ALA A 180 2.94 -8.52 15.00
N LYS A 181 2.17 -7.49 15.38
CA LYS A 181 2.63 -6.09 15.35
C LYS A 181 3.85 -5.90 16.25
N GLU A 182 3.77 -6.33 17.51
CA GLU A 182 4.88 -6.22 18.47
C GLU A 182 6.16 -6.90 17.94
N ILE A 183 6.04 -8.10 17.35
CA ILE A 183 7.17 -8.83 16.79
C ILE A 183 7.72 -8.14 15.54
N ALA A 184 6.85 -7.73 14.61
CA ALA A 184 7.26 -7.13 13.35
C ALA A 184 7.98 -5.79 13.54
N GLU A 185 7.52 -4.95 14.48
CA GLU A 185 8.13 -3.65 14.78
C GLU A 185 9.43 -3.79 15.58
N ASN A 186 9.52 -4.79 16.46
CA ASN A 186 10.71 -4.99 17.29
C ASN A 186 11.82 -5.82 16.64
N ASN A 187 11.59 -6.37 15.45
CA ASN A 187 12.57 -7.21 14.76
C ASN A 187 12.72 -6.77 13.31
N HIS A 188 13.83 -6.09 13.00
CA HIS A 188 14.14 -5.60 11.66
C HIS A 188 14.09 -6.73 10.63
N GLY A 189 13.30 -6.53 9.58
CA GLY A 189 13.11 -7.52 8.50
C GLY A 189 12.24 -8.72 8.87
N ALA A 190 11.60 -8.75 10.05
CA ALA A 190 10.73 -9.84 10.41
C ALA A 190 9.47 -9.92 9.53
N ARG A 191 9.08 -11.14 9.21
CA ARG A 191 7.84 -11.48 8.51
C ARG A 191 7.15 -12.55 9.33
N VAL A 192 5.99 -12.18 9.86
CA VAL A 192 5.21 -12.97 10.81
C VAL A 192 4.04 -13.59 10.06
N LEU A 193 3.97 -14.92 10.02
CA LEU A 193 2.77 -15.63 9.61
C LEU A 193 1.85 -15.78 10.83
N VAL A 194 0.69 -15.15 10.78
CA VAL A 194 -0.41 -15.38 11.73
C VAL A 194 -1.34 -16.41 11.12
N ALA A 195 -1.43 -17.60 11.71
CA ALA A 195 -2.34 -18.66 11.30
C ALA A 195 -3.42 -18.88 12.37
N LEU A 196 -4.68 -18.85 11.95
CA LEU A 196 -5.87 -19.01 12.78
C LEU A 196 -6.64 -20.19 12.20
N SER A 197 -6.97 -21.22 12.97
CA SER A 197 -7.70 -22.37 12.43
C SER A 197 -8.55 -23.05 13.50
N GLU A 198 -9.83 -23.22 13.21
CA GLU A 198 -10.82 -23.65 14.18
C GLU A 198 -11.76 -24.70 13.58
N LEU A 199 -12.02 -25.75 14.36
CA LEU A 199 -12.98 -26.81 14.04
C LEU A 199 -13.97 -26.94 15.19
N THR A 200 -15.25 -26.81 14.89
CA THR A 200 -16.35 -27.01 15.84
C THR A 200 -16.39 -28.42 16.43
N LEU A 201 -15.74 -29.39 15.77
CA LEU A 201 -15.58 -30.78 16.23
C LEU A 201 -15.23 -30.88 17.71
N VAL A 202 -14.31 -30.07 18.23
CA VAL A 202 -13.88 -30.21 19.64
C VAL A 202 -14.94 -29.74 20.64
N CYS A 203 -15.90 -28.92 20.21
CA CYS A 203 -17.00 -28.38 21.01
C CYS A 203 -18.36 -29.04 20.70
N PHE A 204 -18.42 -29.88 19.66
CA PHE A 204 -19.66 -30.49 19.18
C PHE A 204 -20.26 -31.43 20.23
N SER A 205 -21.55 -31.29 20.52
CA SER A 205 -22.25 -32.10 21.51
C SER A 205 -23.72 -32.28 21.12
N THR A 206 -24.42 -33.22 21.75
CA THR A 206 -25.87 -33.36 21.56
C THR A 206 -26.63 -32.14 22.08
N PRO A 207 -27.83 -31.83 21.52
CA PRO A 207 -28.57 -30.62 21.85
C PRO A 207 -28.76 -30.45 23.36
N ASP A 208 -28.50 -29.23 23.84
CA ASP A 208 -28.73 -28.80 25.20
C ASP A 208 -29.13 -27.32 25.22
N GLU A 209 -30.02 -26.94 26.14
CA GLU A 209 -30.56 -25.58 26.23
C GLU A 209 -29.47 -24.52 26.42
N SER A 210 -28.41 -24.85 27.17
CA SER A 210 -27.35 -23.89 27.50
C SER A 210 -26.39 -23.63 26.32
N LYS A 211 -26.33 -24.54 25.35
CA LYS A 211 -25.36 -24.52 24.23
C LYS A 211 -26.00 -24.32 22.87
N ILE A 212 -27.34 -24.41 22.78
CA ILE A 212 -28.08 -24.38 21.51
C ILE A 212 -27.80 -23.12 20.68
N VAL A 213 -27.55 -21.98 21.33
CA VAL A 213 -27.16 -20.74 20.64
C VAL A 213 -25.79 -20.89 19.97
N GLY A 214 -24.80 -21.43 20.68
CA GLY A 214 -23.46 -21.65 20.11
C GLY A 214 -23.48 -22.61 18.92
N HIS A 215 -24.19 -23.73 19.03
CA HIS A 215 -24.37 -24.68 17.93
C HIS A 215 -25.06 -24.06 16.71
N GLY A 216 -25.91 -23.05 16.91
CA GLY A 216 -26.55 -22.30 15.83
C GLY A 216 -25.65 -21.26 15.17
N LEU A 217 -24.52 -20.90 15.77
CA LEU A 217 -23.65 -19.83 15.30
C LEU A 217 -22.31 -20.33 14.75
N PHE A 218 -21.69 -21.30 15.41
CA PHE A 218 -20.31 -21.68 15.12
C PHE A 218 -20.16 -22.44 13.80
N GLY A 219 -19.10 -22.11 13.06
CA GLY A 219 -18.67 -22.81 11.86
C GLY A 219 -17.16 -23.03 11.89
N ASP A 220 -16.65 -23.72 10.88
CA ASP A 220 -15.26 -24.10 10.74
C ASP A 220 -14.55 -23.25 9.69
N GLY A 221 -13.30 -22.90 9.95
CA GLY A 221 -12.50 -22.13 9.02
C GLY A 221 -11.09 -21.83 9.50
N ALA A 222 -10.25 -21.45 8.55
CA ALA A 222 -8.92 -20.95 8.81
C ALA A 222 -8.64 -19.65 8.07
N GLY A 223 -7.92 -18.76 8.73
CA GLY A 223 -7.38 -17.52 8.19
C GLY A 223 -5.87 -17.48 8.38
N ALA A 224 -5.16 -16.92 7.42
CA ALA A 224 -3.73 -16.69 7.49
C ALA A 224 -3.40 -15.27 7.03
N ILE A 225 -2.55 -14.58 7.80
CA ILE A 225 -2.19 -13.18 7.56
C ILE A 225 -0.67 -13.07 7.63
N ILE A 226 -0.05 -12.45 6.62
CA ILE A 226 1.37 -12.10 6.65
C ILE A 226 1.49 -10.68 7.18
N VAL A 227 2.28 -10.50 8.24
CA VAL A 227 2.56 -9.20 8.85
C VAL A 227 4.05 -8.87 8.75
N GLY A 228 4.37 -7.64 8.38
CA GLY A 228 5.74 -7.15 8.36
C GLY A 228 5.78 -5.65 8.59
N ALA A 229 6.79 -5.16 9.30
CA ALA A 229 7.05 -3.74 9.40
C ALA A 229 7.68 -3.24 8.10
N VAL A 230 7.29 -2.03 7.69
CA VAL A 230 7.81 -1.40 6.47
C VAL A 230 9.32 -1.20 6.61
N SER A 231 10.06 -2.11 6.00
CA SER A 231 11.43 -1.93 5.55
C SER A 231 11.36 -2.11 4.04
N LEU A 232 11.98 -1.21 3.29
CA LEU A 232 11.95 -1.03 1.84
C LEU A 232 12.43 -2.28 1.07
N VAL A 233 11.72 -3.41 1.18
CA VAL A 233 12.01 -4.63 0.42
C VAL A 233 11.13 -4.64 -0.82
N ASP A 234 11.77 -4.77 -1.97
CA ASP A 234 11.11 -4.75 -3.27
C ASP A 234 9.94 -5.75 -3.37
N GLY A 235 8.79 -5.26 -3.87
CA GLY A 235 7.66 -6.10 -4.30
C GLY A 235 6.53 -6.31 -3.29
N GLU A 236 6.67 -5.88 -2.03
CA GLU A 236 5.60 -6.02 -1.03
C GLU A 236 4.60 -4.86 -1.07
N ARG A 237 3.29 -5.17 -1.00
CA ARG A 237 2.21 -4.18 -0.99
C ARG A 237 1.43 -4.22 0.33
N PRO A 238 1.56 -3.20 1.19
CA PRO A 238 0.73 -3.11 2.39
C PRO A 238 -0.76 -3.06 2.05
N LEU A 239 -1.57 -3.78 2.81
CA LEU A 239 -3.04 -3.79 2.75
C LEU A 239 -3.66 -2.93 3.85
N PHE A 240 -3.05 -2.96 5.04
CA PHE A 240 -3.43 -2.19 6.22
C PHE A 240 -2.17 -1.90 7.05
N GLU A 241 -2.00 -0.68 7.54
CA GLU A 241 -1.02 -0.36 8.57
C GLU A 241 -1.66 -0.51 9.96
N MET A 242 -0.91 -1.09 10.90
CA MET A 242 -1.33 -1.41 12.25
C MET A 242 -0.73 -0.38 13.20
N LEU A 243 -1.50 0.64 13.58
CA LEU A 243 -0.95 1.82 14.25
C LEU A 243 -0.91 1.69 15.76
N ALA A 244 -2.03 1.28 16.37
CA ALA A 244 -2.13 1.04 17.79
C ALA A 244 -2.95 -0.21 18.07
N ALA A 245 -2.65 -0.86 19.19
CA ALA A 245 -3.30 -2.07 19.66
C ALA A 245 -3.60 -1.91 21.15
N SER A 246 -4.78 -2.33 21.59
CA SER A 246 -5.15 -2.37 23.00
C SER A 246 -5.99 -3.60 23.32
N GLN A 247 -5.86 -4.08 24.55
CA GLN A 247 -6.66 -5.16 25.10
C GLN A 247 -7.33 -4.66 26.37
N THR A 248 -8.64 -4.92 26.50
CA THR A 248 -9.42 -4.56 27.68
C THR A 248 -10.19 -5.77 28.18
N MET A 249 -9.97 -6.16 29.43
CA MET A 249 -10.79 -7.16 30.12
C MET A 249 -11.88 -6.45 30.90
N ILE A 250 -13.13 -6.90 30.77
CA ILE A 250 -14.27 -6.32 31.49
C ILE A 250 -14.40 -7.00 32.86
N PRO A 251 -14.17 -6.29 33.99
CA PRO A 251 -14.17 -6.92 35.31
C PRO A 251 -15.51 -7.57 35.68
N GLY A 252 -15.47 -8.73 36.34
CA GLY A 252 -16.67 -9.42 36.83
C GLY A 252 -17.50 -10.12 35.76
N THR A 253 -16.95 -10.32 34.55
CA THR A 253 -17.63 -10.97 33.43
C THR A 253 -17.04 -12.32 33.05
N GLU A 254 -16.23 -12.91 33.94
CA GLU A 254 -15.50 -14.16 33.72
C GLU A 254 -16.44 -15.34 33.46
N HIS A 255 -17.64 -15.26 34.04
CA HIS A 255 -18.71 -16.24 33.89
C HIS A 255 -19.57 -16.03 32.63
N ALA A 256 -19.41 -14.95 31.87
CA ALA A 256 -20.28 -14.63 30.75
C ALA A 256 -19.90 -15.37 29.46
N LEU A 257 -18.61 -15.63 29.25
CA LEU A 257 -18.10 -16.41 28.13
C LEU A 257 -16.84 -17.15 28.55
N GLY A 258 -16.86 -18.48 28.42
CA GLY A 258 -15.78 -19.34 28.86
C GLY A 258 -15.64 -20.61 28.03
N MET A 259 -14.46 -21.23 28.11
CA MET A 259 -14.15 -22.53 27.51
C MET A 259 -13.41 -23.38 28.54
N GLN A 260 -13.73 -24.67 28.61
CA GLN A 260 -13.12 -25.60 29.56
C GLN A 260 -12.96 -26.99 28.93
N ALA A 261 -11.79 -27.60 29.08
CA ALA A 261 -11.59 -28.99 28.67
C ALA A 261 -12.32 -29.95 29.64
N THR A 262 -12.99 -30.94 29.06
CA THR A 262 -13.74 -32.00 29.74
C THR A 262 -13.42 -33.36 29.10
N ASP A 263 -13.87 -34.45 29.71
CA ASP A 263 -13.77 -35.80 29.12
C ASP A 263 -14.52 -35.94 27.78
N SER A 264 -15.48 -35.05 27.52
CA SER A 264 -16.35 -35.04 26.35
C SER A 264 -15.90 -34.04 25.26
N GLY A 265 -14.76 -33.38 25.45
CA GLY A 265 -14.25 -32.33 24.55
C GLY A 265 -14.07 -30.97 25.23
N ILE A 266 -14.01 -29.91 24.44
CA ILE A 266 -13.99 -28.53 24.95
C ILE A 266 -15.43 -28.07 25.16
N ASP A 267 -15.81 -27.90 26.42
CA ASP A 267 -17.06 -27.28 26.76
C ASP A 267 -16.97 -25.75 26.64
N PHE A 268 -18.07 -25.12 26.23
CA PHE A 268 -18.18 -23.66 26.19
C PHE A 268 -19.43 -23.19 26.93
N HIS A 269 -19.32 -22.02 27.54
CA HIS A 269 -20.43 -21.31 28.16
C HIS A 269 -20.61 -19.96 27.45
N LEU A 270 -21.86 -19.62 27.11
CA LEU A 270 -22.21 -18.36 26.46
C LEU A 270 -23.47 -17.78 27.10
N SER A 271 -23.29 -16.72 27.89
CA SER A 271 -24.39 -15.96 28.48
C SER A 271 -25.08 -15.09 27.43
N ILE A 272 -26.41 -15.00 27.53
CA ILE A 272 -27.22 -14.08 26.71
C ILE A 272 -26.89 -12.60 26.93
N GLN A 273 -26.14 -12.28 27.99
CA GLN A 273 -25.75 -10.90 28.34
C GLN A 273 -24.54 -10.39 27.55
N VAL A 274 -23.78 -11.28 26.89
CA VAL A 274 -22.54 -10.91 26.18
C VAL A 274 -22.72 -9.72 25.22
N PRO A 275 -23.77 -9.66 24.37
CA PRO A 275 -23.97 -8.51 23.49
C PRO A 275 -24.18 -7.18 24.24
N MET A 276 -24.81 -7.21 25.42
CA MET A 276 -25.05 -6.00 26.22
C MET A 276 -23.77 -5.56 26.94
N VAL A 277 -23.02 -6.52 27.51
CA VAL A 277 -21.72 -6.26 28.14
C VAL A 277 -20.77 -5.58 27.14
N ILE A 278 -20.71 -6.04 25.89
CA ILE A 278 -19.92 -5.39 24.84
C ILE A 278 -20.48 -3.98 24.54
N LYS A 279 -21.81 -3.84 24.38
CA LYS A 279 -22.48 -2.55 24.12
C LYS A 279 -22.13 -1.48 25.15
N ASP A 280 -22.09 -1.85 26.41
CA ASP A 280 -21.89 -0.90 27.51
C ASP A 280 -20.44 -0.41 27.60
N ASN A 281 -19.47 -1.22 27.14
CA ASN A 281 -18.04 -0.94 27.30
C ASN A 281 -17.34 -0.48 26.00
N ILE A 282 -17.93 -0.71 24.82
CA ILE A 282 -17.23 -0.52 23.54
C ILE A 282 -16.81 0.93 23.28
N HIS A 283 -17.62 1.91 23.70
CA HIS A 283 -17.33 3.32 23.47
C HIS A 283 -16.04 3.77 24.16
N GLN A 284 -15.88 3.40 25.44
CA GLN A 284 -14.66 3.75 26.18
C GLN A 284 -13.43 3.02 25.63
N CYS A 285 -13.56 1.73 25.30
CA CYS A 285 -12.46 0.96 24.72
C CYS A 285 -11.94 1.59 23.41
N LEU A 286 -12.83 2.14 22.59
CA LEU A 286 -12.45 2.82 21.35
C LEU A 286 -11.78 4.17 21.62
N LEU A 287 -12.29 4.97 22.55
CA LEU A 287 -11.63 6.23 22.94
C LEU A 287 -10.20 5.98 23.43
N ASP A 288 -10.01 4.97 24.28
CA ASP A 288 -8.69 4.59 24.80
C ASP A 288 -7.75 4.16 23.67
N ALA A 289 -8.24 3.37 22.69
CA ALA A 289 -7.46 2.95 21.54
C ALA A 289 -7.06 4.11 20.62
N PHE A 290 -7.97 5.06 20.37
CA PHE A 290 -7.69 6.23 19.51
C PHE A 290 -6.81 7.28 20.20
N GLN A 291 -6.85 7.35 21.53
CA GLN A 291 -5.93 8.20 22.30
C GLN A 291 -4.46 7.80 22.08
N LEU A 292 -4.16 6.50 21.88
CA LEU A 292 -2.81 6.01 21.59
C LEU A 292 -2.24 6.54 20.27
N VAL A 293 -3.10 6.96 19.33
CA VAL A 293 -2.70 7.60 18.06
C VAL A 293 -2.89 9.12 18.06
N GLY A 294 -3.14 9.71 19.23
CA GLY A 294 -3.29 11.16 19.40
C GLY A 294 -4.64 11.72 18.93
N ASN A 295 -5.66 10.89 18.72
CA ASN A 295 -7.01 11.33 18.38
C ASN A 295 -7.96 11.14 19.58
N THR A 296 -8.40 12.24 20.17
CA THR A 296 -9.24 12.23 21.37
C THR A 296 -10.74 12.37 21.10
N ASP A 297 -11.13 12.70 19.87
CA ASP A 297 -12.55 12.87 19.48
C ASP A 297 -12.81 12.34 18.06
N PRO A 298 -12.63 11.02 17.83
CA PRO A 298 -12.86 10.41 16.53
C PRO A 298 -14.35 10.37 16.18
N ASN A 299 -14.68 10.81 14.97
CA ASN A 299 -15.99 10.53 14.38
C ASN A 299 -16.04 9.09 13.87
N TRP A 300 -16.83 8.24 14.52
CA TRP A 300 -16.98 6.81 14.19
C TRP A 300 -17.43 6.54 12.75
N ASN A 301 -18.13 7.50 12.14
CA ASN A 301 -18.61 7.39 10.76
C ASN A 301 -17.59 7.81 9.71
N ASP A 302 -16.43 8.33 10.10
CA ASP A 302 -15.32 8.60 9.18
C ASP A 302 -14.35 7.41 9.09
N LEU A 303 -14.66 6.31 9.79
CA LEU A 303 -13.84 5.10 9.89
C LEU A 303 -14.37 3.95 9.02
N PHE A 304 -13.48 3.03 8.64
CA PHE A 304 -13.85 1.67 8.22
C PHE A 304 -13.83 0.71 9.43
N TRP A 305 -14.61 -0.38 9.37
CA TRP A 305 -14.85 -1.26 10.52
C TRP A 305 -14.63 -2.74 10.19
N ALA A 306 -13.72 -3.38 10.93
CA ALA A 306 -13.46 -4.81 10.91
C ALA A 306 -13.87 -5.44 12.24
N VAL A 307 -15.15 -5.77 12.42
CA VAL A 307 -15.66 -6.28 13.70
C VAL A 307 -15.86 -7.79 13.62
N HIS A 308 -15.35 -8.52 14.62
CA HIS A 308 -15.63 -9.95 14.79
C HIS A 308 -17.15 -10.17 14.95
N PRO A 309 -17.80 -10.88 14.02
CA PRO A 309 -19.23 -11.12 14.09
C PRO A 309 -19.54 -12.32 14.98
N GLY A 310 -19.40 -12.15 16.30
CA GLY A 310 -19.69 -13.23 17.26
C GLY A 310 -21.15 -13.71 17.21
N GLY A 311 -22.04 -12.84 16.72
CA GLY A 311 -23.42 -13.09 16.36
C GLY A 311 -24.09 -11.78 15.96
N ARG A 312 -25.25 -11.85 15.30
CA ARG A 312 -25.98 -10.66 14.81
C ARG A 312 -26.18 -9.59 15.89
N ALA A 313 -26.58 -9.98 17.09
CA ALA A 313 -26.88 -9.06 18.19
C ALA A 313 -25.68 -8.20 18.61
N ILE A 314 -24.44 -8.70 18.46
CA ILE A 314 -23.23 -7.93 18.78
C ILE A 314 -23.06 -6.80 17.77
N LEU A 315 -23.22 -7.10 16.48
CA LEU A 315 -23.11 -6.09 15.41
C LEU A 315 -24.22 -5.04 15.54
N ASP A 316 -25.46 -5.47 15.75
CA ASP A 316 -26.62 -4.58 15.94
C ASP A 316 -26.38 -3.65 17.15
N ASN A 317 -25.90 -4.18 18.27
CA ASN A 317 -25.62 -3.38 19.46
C ASN A 317 -24.48 -2.37 19.28
N ILE A 318 -23.43 -2.72 18.54
CA ILE A 318 -22.31 -1.80 18.25
C ILE A 318 -22.76 -0.68 17.32
N GLU A 319 -23.49 -1.03 16.24
CA GLU A 319 -24.09 -0.09 15.30
C GLU A 319 -25.00 0.92 16.03
N ASP A 320 -25.89 0.42 16.89
CA ASP A 320 -26.75 1.25 17.73
C ASP A 320 -25.96 2.12 18.73
N LYS A 321 -24.99 1.56 19.45
CA LYS A 321 -24.27 2.28 20.51
C LYS A 321 -23.45 3.43 19.95
N LEU A 322 -22.82 3.21 18.80
CA LEU A 322 -21.92 4.17 18.16
C LEU A 322 -22.62 5.02 17.09
N GLN A 323 -23.91 4.77 16.85
CA GLN A 323 -24.72 5.44 15.82
C GLN A 323 -24.04 5.37 14.44
N LEU A 324 -23.58 4.17 14.07
CA LEU A 324 -22.92 3.96 12.79
C LEU A 324 -23.94 4.04 11.65
N GLN A 325 -23.53 4.64 10.53
CA GLN A 325 -24.34 4.70 9.34
C GLN A 325 -24.55 3.30 8.76
N PRO A 326 -25.70 3.05 8.10
CA PRO A 326 -25.97 1.78 7.44
C PRO A 326 -24.83 1.39 6.50
N GLY A 327 -24.40 0.14 6.58
CA GLY A 327 -23.33 -0.40 5.75
C GLY A 327 -21.93 -0.33 6.35
N LYS A 328 -21.70 0.40 7.45
CA LYS A 328 -20.38 0.43 8.12
C LYS A 328 -19.90 -0.96 8.55
N LEU A 329 -20.82 -1.82 8.98
CA LEU A 329 -20.52 -3.21 9.37
C LEU A 329 -20.81 -4.23 8.25
N ALA A 330 -20.93 -3.80 6.99
CA ALA A 330 -21.36 -4.68 5.90
C ALA A 330 -20.40 -5.86 5.64
N ALA A 331 -19.08 -5.65 5.77
CA ALA A 331 -18.10 -6.74 5.64
C ALA A 331 -18.28 -7.78 6.76
N SER A 332 -18.40 -7.34 8.02
CA SER A 332 -18.66 -8.23 9.15
C SER A 332 -19.98 -8.99 9.02
N ARG A 333 -21.04 -8.33 8.56
CA ARG A 333 -22.35 -8.96 8.32
C ARG A 333 -22.29 -9.97 7.18
N TYR A 334 -21.58 -9.66 6.10
CA TYR A 334 -21.40 -10.60 4.99
C TYR A 334 -20.63 -11.86 5.42
N VAL A 335 -19.55 -11.69 6.19
CA VAL A 335 -18.79 -12.84 6.69
C VAL A 335 -19.64 -13.69 7.64
N LEU A 336 -20.45 -13.08 8.51
CA LEU A 336 -21.40 -13.82 9.34
C LEU A 336 -22.39 -14.63 8.49
N SER A 337 -22.95 -14.00 7.45
CA SER A 337 -23.90 -14.62 6.54
C SER A 337 -23.33 -15.86 5.86
N GLU A 338 -22.13 -15.72 5.30
CA GLU A 338 -21.56 -16.73 4.38
C GLU A 338 -20.79 -17.84 5.07
N TYR A 339 -20.32 -17.62 6.30
CA TYR A 339 -19.41 -18.54 6.99
C TYR A 339 -19.82 -18.83 8.44
N GLY A 340 -20.74 -18.07 9.02
CA GLY A 340 -21.04 -18.10 10.45
C GLY A 340 -19.89 -17.58 11.32
N ASN A 341 -19.88 -17.97 12.59
CA ASN A 341 -18.84 -17.62 13.54
C ASN A 341 -17.73 -18.69 13.56
N MET A 342 -16.61 -18.42 12.89
CA MET A 342 -15.42 -19.28 12.87
C MET A 342 -14.43 -18.94 14.01
N SER A 343 -14.95 -18.42 15.13
CA SER A 343 -14.19 -17.94 16.27
C SER A 343 -13.07 -16.96 15.86
N GLY A 344 -11.85 -17.12 16.37
CA GLY A 344 -10.73 -16.22 16.11
C GLY A 344 -10.39 -16.06 14.62
N ALA A 345 -10.58 -17.11 13.80
CA ALA A 345 -10.31 -17.06 12.36
C ALA A 345 -11.21 -16.08 11.61
N THR A 346 -12.40 -15.78 12.14
CA THR A 346 -13.38 -14.90 11.48
C THR A 346 -12.82 -13.52 11.16
N ILE A 347 -11.91 -12.98 11.98
CA ILE A 347 -11.38 -11.64 11.75
C ILE A 347 -10.53 -11.55 10.47
N ALA A 348 -9.85 -12.63 10.09
CA ALA A 348 -9.10 -12.68 8.83
C ALA A 348 -10.04 -12.62 7.61
N PHE A 349 -11.21 -13.27 7.68
CA PHE A 349 -12.23 -13.19 6.64
C PHE A 349 -12.83 -11.79 6.53
N VAL A 350 -13.05 -11.10 7.67
CA VAL A 350 -13.57 -9.73 7.66
C VAL A 350 -12.56 -8.76 7.03
N LEU A 351 -11.27 -8.88 7.38
CA LEU A 351 -10.21 -8.07 6.77
C LEU A 351 -10.07 -8.34 5.26
N ASP A 352 -10.15 -9.60 4.83
CA ASP A 352 -10.15 -9.98 3.41
C ASP A 352 -11.36 -9.40 2.67
N GLU A 353 -12.56 -9.50 3.24
CA GLU A 353 -13.79 -8.94 2.64
C GLU A 353 -13.72 -7.41 2.54
N LEU A 354 -13.19 -6.72 3.55
CA LEU A 354 -12.97 -5.28 3.49
C LEU A 354 -12.05 -4.90 2.33
N ARG A 355 -10.93 -5.60 2.17
CA ARG A 355 -10.04 -5.38 1.02
C ARG A 355 -10.76 -5.63 -0.30
N ARG A 356 -11.45 -6.77 -0.47
CA ARG A 356 -12.14 -7.13 -1.71
C ARG A 356 -13.23 -6.13 -2.09
N ARG A 357 -13.92 -5.54 -1.11
CA ARG A 357 -14.88 -4.46 -1.36
C ARG A 357 -14.21 -3.19 -1.86
N ARG A 358 -13.12 -2.78 -1.22
CA ARG A 358 -12.35 -1.61 -1.66
C ARG A 358 -11.83 -1.75 -3.09
N GLU A 359 -11.43 -2.95 -3.50
CA GLU A 359 -10.97 -3.21 -4.86
C GLU A 359 -12.09 -3.14 -5.91
N LYS A 360 -13.33 -3.41 -5.51
CA LYS A 360 -14.52 -3.37 -6.40
C LYS A 360 -15.20 -2.02 -6.46
N ASP A 361 -14.98 -1.15 -5.47
CA ASP A 361 -15.51 0.22 -5.45
C ASP A 361 -14.76 1.10 -6.48
N GLU A 362 -15.03 0.90 -7.77
CA GLU A 362 -14.55 1.71 -8.89
C GLU A 362 -15.19 3.12 -8.94
N GLY A 363 -16.17 3.39 -8.05
CA GLY A 363 -17.07 4.56 -8.08
C GLY A 363 -16.60 5.82 -7.35
N GLY A 364 -15.35 5.94 -6.93
CA GLY A 364 -14.77 7.23 -6.49
C GLY A 364 -15.28 7.79 -5.14
N GLN A 365 -15.94 7.00 -4.29
CA GLN A 365 -16.16 7.44 -2.89
C GLN A 365 -14.84 7.44 -2.13
N GLN A 366 -14.54 8.55 -1.45
CA GLN A 366 -13.33 8.70 -0.66
C GLN A 366 -13.33 7.67 0.48
N GLN A 367 -12.48 6.65 0.35
CA GLN A 367 -12.39 5.57 1.31
C GLN A 367 -11.87 6.11 2.65
N PRO A 368 -12.46 5.70 3.79
CA PRO A 368 -11.95 6.05 5.11
C PRO A 368 -10.45 5.76 5.22
N LYS A 369 -9.67 6.78 5.59
CA LYS A 369 -8.22 6.64 5.84
C LYS A 369 -7.97 5.73 7.03
N TRP A 370 -8.74 5.93 8.09
CA TRP A 370 -8.61 5.24 9.36
C TRP A 370 -9.70 4.19 9.53
N GLY A 371 -9.41 3.19 10.33
CA GLY A 371 -10.39 2.18 10.70
C GLY A 371 -10.04 1.51 11.99
N VAL A 372 -10.94 0.63 12.43
CA VAL A 372 -10.76 -0.14 13.65
C VAL A 372 -11.09 -1.60 13.43
N MET A 373 -10.26 -2.45 13.99
CA MET A 373 -10.51 -3.88 14.13
C MET A 373 -10.91 -4.19 15.57
N LEU A 374 -11.97 -4.98 15.74
CA LEU A 374 -12.48 -5.39 17.05
C LEU A 374 -12.67 -6.91 17.09
N ALA A 375 -12.16 -7.55 18.14
CA ALA A 375 -12.45 -8.95 18.44
C ALA A 375 -12.84 -9.12 19.92
N PHE A 376 -13.71 -10.10 20.20
CA PHE A 376 -14.29 -10.31 21.52
C PHE A 376 -14.16 -11.77 21.90
N GLY A 377 -13.76 -12.10 23.12
CA GLY A 377 -13.55 -13.49 23.55
C GLY A 377 -13.79 -13.70 25.04
N PRO A 378 -13.48 -14.90 25.56
CA PRO A 378 -13.64 -15.26 26.97
C PRO A 378 -13.02 -14.21 27.91
N GLY A 379 -13.68 -13.93 29.03
CA GLY A 379 -13.21 -12.95 30.02
C GLY A 379 -14.26 -11.97 30.56
N ILE A 380 -15.10 -11.29 29.79
CA ILE A 380 -15.06 -10.90 28.38
C ILE A 380 -13.84 -10.03 28.10
N THR A 381 -13.10 -10.37 27.05
CA THR A 381 -11.93 -9.59 26.59
C THR A 381 -12.26 -8.92 25.26
N ILE A 382 -11.95 -7.62 25.14
CA ILE A 382 -12.04 -6.83 23.91
C ILE A 382 -10.62 -6.56 23.40
N GLU A 383 -10.34 -7.00 22.17
CA GLU A 383 -9.14 -6.64 21.42
C GLU A 383 -9.50 -5.53 20.44
N ALA A 384 -8.82 -4.39 20.52
CA ALA A 384 -8.97 -3.28 19.59
C ALA A 384 -7.65 -3.00 18.87
N MET A 385 -7.75 -2.65 17.59
CA MET A 385 -6.60 -2.20 16.80
C MET A 385 -7.01 -1.07 15.88
N VAL A 386 -6.27 0.04 15.95
CA VAL A 386 -6.41 1.16 15.03
C VAL A 386 -5.62 0.83 13.77
N LEU A 387 -6.32 0.84 12.64
CA LEU A 387 -5.79 0.54 11.32
C LEU A 387 -5.78 1.79 10.44
N ARG A 388 -4.89 1.81 9.45
CA ARG A 388 -4.87 2.83 8.41
C ARG A 388 -4.72 2.19 7.03
N ASN A 389 -5.46 2.69 6.06
CA ASN A 389 -5.24 2.32 4.67
C ASN A 389 -3.96 3.02 4.17
N PRO A 390 -3.02 2.29 3.54
CA PRO A 390 -1.81 2.90 3.01
C PRO A 390 -2.18 3.97 1.95
N PHE A 391 -1.60 5.16 2.04
CA PHE A 391 -1.99 6.30 1.21
C PHE A 391 -1.50 6.10 -0.23
N LEU A 392 -2.25 6.61 -1.23
CA LEU A 392 -1.77 6.67 -2.63
C LEU A 392 -0.43 7.42 -2.76
N ALA A 393 -0.21 8.42 -1.91
CA ALA A 393 1.07 9.13 -1.80
C ALA A 393 2.21 8.23 -1.28
N ASP A 394 1.92 7.24 -0.42
CA ASP A 394 2.93 6.27 0.03
C ASP A 394 3.31 5.31 -1.12
N ILE A 395 2.35 4.92 -1.97
CA ILE A 395 2.63 4.15 -3.19
C ILE A 395 3.49 4.97 -4.16
N ALA A 396 3.12 6.22 -4.42
CA ALA A 396 3.91 7.10 -5.28
C ALA A 396 5.34 7.30 -4.74
N SER A 397 5.52 7.39 -3.42
CA SER A 397 6.84 7.50 -2.81
C SER A 397 7.77 6.31 -3.08
N ILE A 398 7.20 5.12 -3.31
CA ILE A 398 7.94 3.89 -3.63
C ILE A 398 8.17 3.78 -5.15
N GLU A 399 7.16 4.09 -5.96
CA GLU A 399 7.21 3.87 -7.41
C GLU A 399 7.97 4.96 -8.16
N VAL A 400 7.95 6.21 -7.67
CA VAL A 400 8.65 7.34 -8.31
C VAL A 400 10.17 7.11 -8.42
N PRO A 401 10.90 6.67 -7.37
CA PRO A 401 12.31 6.31 -7.47
C PRO A 401 12.57 5.14 -8.42
N LYS A 402 11.71 4.12 -8.46
CA LYS A 402 11.88 2.96 -9.37
C LYS A 402 11.72 3.36 -10.84
N LEU A 403 10.74 4.21 -11.14
CA LEU A 403 10.55 4.72 -12.49
C LEU A 403 11.75 5.59 -12.91
N ALA A 404 12.25 6.43 -12.00
CA ALA A 404 13.47 7.22 -12.21
C ALA A 404 14.72 6.34 -12.41
N GLU A 405 14.84 5.26 -11.65
CA GLU A 405 15.93 4.29 -11.75
C GLU A 405 15.99 3.68 -13.16
N SER A 406 14.85 3.29 -13.73
CA SER A 406 14.77 2.73 -15.08
C SER A 406 15.33 3.70 -16.13
N ALA A 407 14.97 4.99 -16.02
CA ALA A 407 15.50 6.04 -16.91
C ALA A 407 17.00 6.30 -16.65
N ALA A 408 17.39 6.43 -15.40
CA ALA A 408 18.77 6.70 -15.00
C ALA A 408 19.74 5.57 -15.40
N ARG A 409 19.33 4.30 -15.28
CA ARG A 409 20.14 3.16 -15.74
C ARG A 409 20.39 3.21 -17.24
N LYS A 410 19.42 3.63 -18.05
CA LYS A 410 19.60 3.82 -19.50
C LYS A 410 20.59 4.95 -19.78
N ALA A 411 20.45 6.10 -19.12
CA ALA A 411 21.36 7.22 -19.28
C ALA A 411 22.80 6.88 -18.85
N ILE A 412 22.98 6.19 -17.72
CA ILE A 412 24.29 5.74 -17.22
C ILE A 412 24.91 4.71 -18.18
N ALA A 413 24.12 3.75 -18.68
CA ALA A 413 24.59 2.77 -19.65
C ALA A 413 25.06 3.43 -20.95
N GLU A 414 24.33 4.44 -21.44
CA GLU A 414 24.70 5.19 -22.64
C GLU A 414 25.93 6.08 -22.44
N TRP A 415 26.04 6.71 -21.25
CA TRP A 415 27.24 7.48 -20.87
C TRP A 415 28.50 6.61 -20.80
N GLY A 416 28.34 5.30 -20.59
CA GLY A 416 29.43 4.31 -20.72
C GLY A 416 30.40 4.28 -19.55
N ARG A 417 30.06 4.90 -18.41
CA ARG A 417 30.89 4.97 -17.19
C ARG A 417 30.13 4.42 -15.98
N PRO A 418 30.82 3.94 -14.94
CA PRO A 418 30.15 3.34 -13.80
C PRO A 418 29.37 4.38 -12.99
N ALA A 419 28.21 3.98 -12.45
CA ALA A 419 27.33 4.84 -11.66
C ALA A 419 28.04 5.47 -10.45
N THR A 420 29.08 4.80 -9.93
CA THR A 420 29.92 5.33 -8.84
C THR A 420 30.67 6.59 -9.21
N GLU A 421 30.83 6.93 -10.48
CA GLU A 421 31.48 8.18 -10.90
C GLU A 421 30.57 9.40 -10.92
N ILE A 422 29.24 9.21 -10.80
CA ILE A 422 28.32 10.31 -10.57
C ILE A 422 28.71 11.03 -9.27
N THR A 423 28.86 12.35 -9.36
CA THR A 423 29.26 13.19 -8.22
C THR A 423 28.05 13.87 -7.58
N HIS A 424 27.03 14.19 -8.38
CA HIS A 424 25.82 14.87 -7.93
C HIS A 424 24.58 14.19 -8.51
N LEU A 425 23.52 14.09 -7.71
CA LEU A 425 22.18 13.69 -8.12
C LEU A 425 21.23 14.87 -7.92
N ILE A 426 20.64 15.34 -9.01
CA ILE A 426 19.49 16.25 -8.96
C ILE A 426 18.25 15.42 -9.30
N PHE A 427 17.30 15.32 -8.38
CA PHE A 427 16.04 14.64 -8.63
C PHE A 427 14.88 15.64 -8.61
N SER A 428 14.17 15.79 -9.72
CA SER A 428 12.95 16.59 -9.78
C SER A 428 11.71 15.70 -9.79
N THR A 429 10.83 15.92 -8.82
CA THR A 429 9.53 15.24 -8.72
C THR A 429 8.57 16.04 -7.84
N TYR A 430 7.29 16.15 -8.23
CA TYR A 430 6.20 16.55 -7.31
C TYR A 430 5.48 15.34 -6.70
N SER A 431 5.78 14.14 -7.17
CA SER A 431 5.12 12.89 -6.82
C SER A 431 5.74 12.18 -5.60
N GLY A 432 7.01 12.50 -5.27
CA GLY A 432 7.79 11.88 -4.19
C GLY A 432 7.93 12.70 -2.90
N CYS A 433 6.85 13.30 -2.39
CA CYS A 433 6.87 14.20 -1.23
C CYS A 433 6.95 13.44 0.13
N ARG A 434 8.13 12.91 0.48
CA ARG A 434 8.39 12.24 1.77
C ARG A 434 9.78 12.60 2.34
N ALA A 435 9.96 12.41 3.65
CA ALA A 435 11.28 12.38 4.30
C ALA A 435 11.49 10.99 4.97
N PRO A 436 12.63 10.29 4.77
CA PRO A 436 13.71 10.58 3.83
C PRO A 436 13.21 10.75 2.38
N SER A 437 13.88 11.63 1.64
CA SER A 437 13.43 12.07 0.32
C SER A 437 13.74 11.05 -0.77
N ALA A 438 12.93 11.07 -1.83
CA ALA A 438 12.95 10.09 -2.93
C ALA A 438 14.33 9.95 -3.62
N ASP A 439 15.16 10.99 -3.56
CA ASP A 439 16.52 11.02 -4.11
C ASP A 439 17.51 10.17 -3.30
N LEU A 440 17.28 9.96 -2.01
CA LEU A 440 18.08 9.00 -1.23
C LEU A 440 17.82 7.58 -1.74
N GLN A 441 16.55 7.22 -1.91
CA GLN A 441 16.16 5.90 -2.39
C GLN A 441 16.69 5.67 -3.81
N LEU A 442 16.57 6.65 -4.71
CA LEU A 442 17.13 6.56 -6.05
C LEU A 442 18.66 6.38 -6.03
N ALA A 443 19.38 7.10 -5.17
CA ALA A 443 20.83 6.95 -5.03
C ALA A 443 21.22 5.53 -4.57
N MET A 444 20.45 4.93 -3.64
CA MET A 444 20.65 3.56 -3.19
C MET A 444 20.36 2.54 -4.30
N LEU A 445 19.24 2.68 -5.00
CA LEU A 445 18.85 1.81 -6.12
C LEU A 445 19.92 1.79 -7.22
N LEU A 446 20.47 2.97 -7.56
CA LEU A 446 21.52 3.10 -8.57
C LEU A 446 22.91 2.67 -8.08
N GLY A 447 23.09 2.38 -6.79
CA GLY A 447 24.39 2.06 -6.20
C GLY A 447 25.39 3.22 -6.28
N LEU A 448 24.92 4.46 -6.12
CA LEU A 448 25.79 5.64 -6.10
C LEU A 448 26.69 5.62 -4.86
N ARG A 449 27.80 6.36 -4.91
CA ARG A 449 28.69 6.48 -3.75
C ARG A 449 27.97 7.11 -2.56
N PRO A 450 28.27 6.70 -1.30
CA PRO A 450 27.71 7.34 -0.11
C PRO A 450 27.98 8.85 0.00
N SER A 451 29.03 9.34 -0.67
CA SER A 451 29.40 10.75 -0.72
C SER A 451 28.73 11.54 -1.86
N VAL A 452 27.78 10.95 -2.59
CA VAL A 452 27.06 11.66 -3.67
C VAL A 452 26.30 12.86 -3.08
N SER A 453 26.51 14.04 -3.68
CA SER A 453 25.75 15.23 -3.29
C SER A 453 24.36 15.13 -3.90
N ARG A 454 23.30 15.27 -3.10
CA ARG A 454 21.93 15.12 -3.57
C ARG A 454 21.15 16.42 -3.43
N THR A 455 20.35 16.75 -4.44
CA THR A 455 19.44 17.89 -4.43
C THR A 455 18.09 17.45 -4.97
N ILE A 456 17.03 17.69 -4.21
CA ILE A 456 15.65 17.42 -4.64
C ILE A 456 14.97 18.73 -5.04
N LEU A 457 14.32 18.73 -6.20
CA LEU A 457 13.52 19.84 -6.71
C LEU A 457 12.05 19.43 -6.75
N SER A 458 11.29 19.85 -5.74
CA SER A 458 9.88 19.51 -5.59
C SER A 458 8.95 20.64 -6.01
N LEU A 459 7.76 20.30 -6.49
CA LEU A 459 6.67 21.24 -6.84
C LEU A 459 7.02 22.28 -7.94
N HIS A 460 8.02 21.99 -8.77
CA HIS A 460 8.35 22.82 -9.95
C HIS A 460 7.51 22.45 -11.18
N GLY A 461 6.72 21.37 -11.09
CA GLY A 461 5.84 20.90 -12.15
C GLY A 461 6.52 20.83 -13.52
N CYS A 462 5.85 21.38 -14.53
CA CYS A 462 6.29 21.36 -15.92
C CYS A 462 7.64 22.07 -16.18
N SER A 463 8.06 23.01 -15.31
CA SER A 463 9.38 23.65 -15.39
C SER A 463 10.52 22.85 -14.76
N GLY A 464 10.20 21.81 -13.96
CA GLY A 464 11.18 21.08 -13.15
C GLY A 464 12.35 20.53 -13.94
N GLY A 465 12.11 20.02 -15.15
CA GLY A 465 13.17 19.55 -16.04
C GLY A 465 14.12 20.67 -16.50
N GLY A 466 13.58 21.85 -16.84
CA GLY A 466 14.36 23.02 -17.21
C GLY A 466 15.22 23.50 -16.05
N ARG A 467 14.63 23.71 -14.87
CA ARG A 467 15.35 24.17 -13.68
C ARG A 467 16.42 23.18 -13.22
N ALA A 468 16.12 21.88 -13.26
CA ALA A 468 17.08 20.84 -12.91
C ALA A 468 18.31 20.86 -13.83
N LEU A 469 18.11 21.08 -15.13
CA LEU A 469 19.21 21.19 -16.09
C LEU A 469 20.04 22.46 -15.91
N GLN A 470 19.41 23.60 -15.58
CA GLN A 470 20.16 24.82 -15.26
C GLN A 470 21.05 24.64 -14.03
N LEU A 471 20.50 24.07 -12.95
CA LEU A 471 21.28 23.76 -11.76
C LEU A 471 22.39 22.75 -12.06
N ALA A 472 22.13 21.76 -12.92
CA ALA A 472 23.15 20.81 -13.34
C ALA A 472 24.30 21.48 -14.11
N LYS A 473 23.98 22.43 -15.00
CA LYS A 473 24.98 23.25 -15.70
C LYS A 473 25.80 24.06 -14.71
N GLU A 474 25.16 24.80 -13.80
CA GLU A 474 25.85 25.59 -12.77
C GLU A 474 26.80 24.72 -11.94
N ILE A 475 26.35 23.54 -11.49
CA ILE A 475 27.19 22.61 -10.72
C ILE A 475 28.35 22.08 -11.58
N ALA A 476 28.07 21.66 -12.82
CA ALA A 476 29.08 21.09 -13.70
C ALA A 476 30.19 22.10 -14.06
N GLU A 477 29.82 23.35 -14.34
CA GLU A 477 30.77 24.40 -14.72
C GLU A 477 31.60 24.95 -13.55
N ASN A 478 31.04 24.92 -12.34
CA ASN A 478 31.73 25.44 -11.15
C ASN A 478 32.46 24.37 -10.34
N ASN A 479 32.35 23.09 -10.71
CA ASN A 479 33.00 21.97 -10.01
C ASN A 479 33.75 21.08 -11.00
N HIS A 480 35.06 21.26 -11.09
CA HIS A 480 35.91 20.48 -12.00
C HIS A 480 35.76 18.97 -11.74
N GLY A 481 35.53 18.22 -12.81
CA GLY A 481 35.31 16.77 -12.80
C GLY A 481 33.87 16.35 -12.47
N ALA A 482 32.93 17.29 -12.28
CA ALA A 482 31.57 16.94 -11.89
C ALA A 482 30.82 16.20 -13.01
N ARG A 483 30.07 15.16 -12.61
CA ARG A 483 29.13 14.43 -13.45
C ARG A 483 27.81 14.39 -12.71
N VAL A 484 26.89 15.24 -13.17
CA VAL A 484 25.61 15.48 -12.53
C VAL A 484 24.56 14.61 -13.21
N LEU A 485 23.99 13.66 -12.47
CA LEU A 485 22.82 12.92 -12.90
C LEU A 485 21.57 13.75 -12.59
N VAL A 486 20.86 14.18 -13.61
CA VAL A 486 19.53 14.76 -13.52
C VAL A 486 18.53 13.65 -13.75
N ALA A 487 17.74 13.33 -12.73
CA ALA A 487 16.60 12.42 -12.84
C ALA A 487 15.29 13.22 -12.72
N LEU A 488 14.30 12.87 -13.53
CA LEU A 488 12.98 13.49 -13.58
C LEU A 488 11.97 12.33 -13.55
N SER A 489 11.01 12.34 -12.63
CA SER A 489 10.03 11.24 -12.54
C SER A 489 8.73 11.70 -11.93
N GLU A 490 7.62 11.47 -12.64
CA GLU A 490 6.30 11.94 -12.25
C GLU A 490 5.25 10.85 -12.47
N LEU A 491 4.34 10.74 -11.49
CA LEU A 491 3.16 9.88 -11.53
C LEU A 491 1.92 10.76 -11.36
N THR A 492 1.00 10.67 -12.31
CA THR A 492 -0.33 11.28 -12.28
C THR A 492 -1.17 10.78 -11.12
N LEU A 493 -0.81 9.63 -10.52
CA LEU A 493 -1.48 9.04 -9.35
C LEU A 493 -1.76 10.04 -8.23
N VAL A 494 -0.80 10.93 -7.93
CA VAL A 494 -0.96 11.91 -6.85
C VAL A 494 -1.83 13.11 -7.23
N CYS A 495 -2.09 13.32 -8.51
CA CYS A 495 -2.95 14.38 -9.05
C CYS A 495 -4.30 13.83 -9.56
N PHE A 496 -4.52 12.53 -9.47
CA PHE A 496 -5.73 11.89 -9.99
C PHE A 496 -6.89 12.12 -9.01
N SER A 497 -7.96 12.76 -9.50
CA SER A 497 -9.12 13.13 -8.69
C SER A 497 -10.40 13.00 -9.52
N THR A 498 -11.56 13.12 -8.87
CA THR A 498 -12.84 13.09 -9.59
C THR A 498 -12.90 14.23 -10.61
N PRO A 499 -13.47 14.00 -11.82
CA PRO A 499 -13.55 15.04 -12.84
C PRO A 499 -14.30 16.27 -12.33
N ASP A 500 -13.66 17.43 -12.49
CA ASP A 500 -14.23 18.76 -12.26
C ASP A 500 -13.91 19.63 -13.49
N GLU A 501 -14.77 20.60 -13.81
CA GLU A 501 -14.60 21.50 -14.95
C GLU A 501 -13.24 22.21 -14.91
N SER A 502 -12.75 22.53 -13.71
CA SER A 502 -11.45 23.19 -13.54
C SER A 502 -10.24 22.27 -13.77
N LYS A 503 -10.42 20.94 -13.74
CA LYS A 503 -9.34 19.94 -13.76
C LYS A 503 -9.36 19.05 -15.01
N ILE A 504 -10.45 19.06 -15.77
CA ILE A 504 -10.66 18.15 -16.91
C ILE A 504 -9.57 18.27 -17.98
N VAL A 505 -9.06 19.49 -18.21
CA VAL A 505 -7.96 19.72 -19.17
C VAL A 505 -6.69 19.01 -18.71
N GLY A 506 -6.35 19.10 -17.42
CA GLY A 506 -5.16 18.42 -16.89
C GLY A 506 -5.31 16.91 -16.88
N HIS A 507 -6.48 16.38 -16.54
CA HIS A 507 -6.75 14.93 -16.61
C HIS A 507 -6.66 14.36 -18.03
N GLY A 508 -6.99 15.15 -19.05
CA GLY A 508 -6.83 14.75 -20.46
C GLY A 508 -5.44 15.01 -21.04
N LEU A 509 -4.55 15.67 -20.31
CA LEU A 509 -3.25 16.15 -20.81
C LEU A 509 -2.06 15.44 -20.15
N PHE A 510 -2.11 15.20 -18.84
CA PHE A 510 -0.97 14.68 -18.08
C PHE A 510 -0.81 13.16 -18.22
N GLY A 511 0.43 12.69 -18.24
CA GLY A 511 0.82 11.27 -18.27
C GLY A 511 1.95 10.95 -17.30
N ASP A 512 2.14 9.67 -17.02
CA ASP A 512 3.24 9.17 -16.17
C ASP A 512 4.53 9.08 -16.98
N GLY A 513 5.67 9.44 -16.39
CA GLY A 513 6.94 9.32 -17.10
C GLY A 513 8.16 9.67 -16.28
N ALA A 514 9.30 9.10 -16.69
CA ALA A 514 10.60 9.48 -16.18
C ALA A 514 11.65 9.64 -17.27
N GLY A 515 12.55 10.60 -17.07
CA GLY A 515 13.69 10.89 -17.92
C GLY A 515 14.95 11.08 -17.09
N ALA A 516 16.11 10.81 -17.68
CA ALA A 516 17.39 11.04 -17.03
C ALA A 516 18.42 11.59 -18.01
N ILE A 517 19.25 12.53 -17.55
CA ILE A 517 20.26 13.24 -18.33
C ILE A 517 21.54 13.34 -17.48
N ILE A 518 22.70 13.14 -18.10
CA ILE A 518 24.01 13.33 -17.44
C ILE A 518 24.65 14.60 -17.99
N VAL A 519 25.08 15.49 -17.10
CA VAL A 519 25.68 16.79 -17.43
C VAL A 519 27.11 16.87 -16.88
N GLY A 520 28.02 17.44 -17.68
CA GLY A 520 29.42 17.69 -17.34
C GLY A 520 30.00 18.85 -18.17
N ALA A 521 31.11 19.45 -17.73
CA ALA A 521 31.68 20.66 -18.35
C ALA A 521 33.19 20.57 -18.68
N ASP A 522 33.92 19.54 -18.24
CA ASP A 522 35.37 19.42 -18.44
C ASP A 522 35.76 18.75 -19.77
N SER A 523 37.08 18.67 -20.04
CA SER A 523 37.63 17.94 -21.19
C SER A 523 37.01 16.55 -21.32
N LEU A 524 36.46 16.26 -22.49
CA LEU A 524 35.86 14.96 -22.79
C LEU A 524 36.89 13.87 -22.51
N VAL A 525 36.53 12.93 -21.64
CA VAL A 525 37.24 11.65 -21.58
C VAL A 525 36.92 10.91 -22.89
N ASP A 526 37.85 10.15 -23.47
CA ASP A 526 37.69 9.51 -24.79
C ASP A 526 36.38 8.70 -24.96
N SER A 527 35.75 8.28 -23.85
CA SER A 527 34.49 7.54 -23.82
C SER A 527 33.22 8.41 -23.88
N GLU A 528 33.30 9.72 -23.62
CA GLU A 528 32.14 10.60 -23.50
C GLU A 528 31.78 11.28 -24.83
N ARG A 529 30.51 11.20 -25.23
CA ARG A 529 30.00 11.81 -26.47
C ARG A 529 28.91 12.83 -26.12
N PRO A 530 29.18 14.15 -26.23
CA PRO A 530 28.18 15.15 -25.89
C PRO A 530 27.02 15.10 -26.90
N LEU A 531 25.80 15.06 -26.40
CA LEU A 531 24.58 15.09 -27.23
C LEU A 531 24.17 16.53 -27.58
N PHE A 532 24.38 17.45 -26.64
CA PHE A 532 24.10 18.87 -26.73
C PHE A 532 25.09 19.61 -25.82
N GLU A 533 25.44 20.82 -26.19
CA GLU A 533 26.21 21.72 -25.32
C GLU A 533 25.30 22.82 -24.76
N MET A 534 25.34 23.02 -23.44
CA MET A 534 24.50 23.97 -22.73
C MET A 534 25.26 25.28 -22.57
N VAL A 535 24.93 26.29 -23.38
CA VAL A 535 25.75 27.51 -23.49
C VAL A 535 25.32 28.57 -22.47
N ALA A 536 24.03 28.90 -22.46
CA ALA A 536 23.47 29.89 -21.55
C ALA A 536 22.11 29.42 -21.01
N ALA A 537 21.75 29.90 -19.82
CA ALA A 537 20.50 29.60 -19.15
C ALA A 537 19.91 30.88 -18.55
N SER A 538 18.59 31.01 -18.60
CA SER A 538 17.86 32.09 -17.96
C SER A 538 16.51 31.60 -17.43
N GLN A 539 16.04 32.27 -16.39
CA GLN A 539 14.73 32.08 -15.80
C GLN A 539 14.00 33.42 -15.79
N THR A 540 12.76 33.42 -16.26
CA THR A 540 11.92 34.62 -16.29
C THR A 540 10.58 34.34 -15.64
N MET A 541 10.23 35.08 -14.60
CA MET A 541 8.88 35.08 -14.02
C MET A 541 8.07 36.19 -14.68
N ILE A 542 6.87 35.88 -15.16
CA ILE A 542 5.97 36.89 -15.72
C ILE A 542 5.18 37.52 -14.55
N PRO A 543 5.27 38.85 -14.33
CA PRO A 543 4.58 39.51 -13.21
C PRO A 543 3.05 39.47 -13.34
N GLY A 544 2.34 39.28 -12.23
CA GLY A 544 0.88 39.31 -12.18
C GLY A 544 0.18 38.03 -12.65
N THR A 545 0.94 36.98 -12.90
CA THR A 545 0.48 35.68 -13.41
C THR A 545 0.81 34.52 -12.45
N GLU A 546 1.09 34.84 -11.19
CA GLU A 546 1.50 33.89 -10.14
C GLU A 546 0.44 32.80 -9.91
N HIS A 547 -0.83 33.16 -10.10
CA HIS A 547 -2.00 32.29 -9.94
C HIS A 547 -2.38 31.55 -11.23
N ALA A 548 -1.74 31.82 -12.37
CA ALA A 548 -2.13 31.25 -13.65
C ALA A 548 -1.77 29.76 -13.78
N LEU A 549 -0.71 29.33 -13.09
CA LEU A 549 -0.30 27.93 -13.00
C LEU A 549 0.19 27.65 -11.59
N GLY A 550 -0.46 26.74 -10.88
CA GLY A 550 -0.17 26.45 -9.48
C GLY A 550 -0.26 24.96 -9.15
N MET A 551 0.48 24.54 -8.13
CA MET A 551 0.38 23.21 -7.55
C MET A 551 0.33 23.33 -6.02
N GLN A 552 -0.58 22.61 -5.38
CA GLN A 552 -0.78 22.66 -3.95
C GLN A 552 -0.98 21.25 -3.38
N ALA A 553 -0.25 20.91 -2.32
CA ALA A 553 -0.51 19.68 -1.58
C ALA A 553 -1.80 19.82 -0.75
N THR A 554 -2.65 18.80 -0.82
CA THR A 554 -3.94 18.68 -0.12
C THR A 554 -4.08 17.30 0.50
N ASP A 555 -5.11 17.08 1.33
CA ASP A 555 -5.41 15.77 1.91
C ASP A 555 -5.74 14.70 0.86
N SER A 556 -6.10 15.10 -0.36
CA SER A 556 -6.44 14.20 -1.47
C SER A 556 -5.30 14.00 -2.47
N GLY A 557 -4.11 14.59 -2.24
CA GLY A 557 -2.97 14.55 -3.15
C GLY A 557 -2.49 15.94 -3.55
N ILE A 558 -1.85 16.04 -4.72
CA ILE A 558 -1.37 17.31 -5.27
C ILE A 558 -2.46 17.87 -6.20
N ASP A 559 -3.08 18.95 -5.78
CA ASP A 559 -3.99 19.71 -6.63
C ASP A 559 -3.20 20.59 -7.60
N PHE A 560 -3.67 20.71 -8.83
CA PHE A 560 -3.08 21.60 -9.84
C PHE A 560 -4.14 22.57 -10.34
N HIS A 561 -3.72 23.81 -10.56
CA HIS A 561 -4.54 24.84 -11.16
C HIS A 561 -3.90 25.31 -12.46
N LEU A 562 -4.68 25.31 -13.55
CA LEU A 562 -4.24 25.75 -14.87
C LEU A 562 -5.25 26.75 -15.45
N SER A 563 -4.86 28.01 -15.53
CA SER A 563 -5.65 29.06 -16.17
C SER A 563 -5.58 28.94 -17.69
N ILE A 564 -6.72 29.18 -18.35
CA ILE A 564 -6.82 29.27 -19.81
C ILE A 564 -5.96 30.39 -20.42
N GLN A 565 -5.49 31.33 -19.59
CA GLN A 565 -4.66 32.46 -20.01
C GLN A 565 -3.17 32.09 -20.18
N VAL A 566 -2.72 30.95 -19.65
CA VAL A 566 -1.29 30.55 -19.70
C VAL A 566 -0.70 30.59 -21.11
N PRO A 567 -1.34 30.04 -22.16
CA PRO A 567 -0.78 30.09 -23.51
C PRO A 567 -0.60 31.52 -24.05
N MET A 568 -1.52 32.44 -23.72
CA MET A 568 -1.44 33.84 -24.17
C MET A 568 -0.36 34.60 -23.40
N ALA A 569 -0.28 34.41 -22.09
CA ALA A 569 0.78 35.02 -21.29
C ALA A 569 2.19 34.59 -21.75
N ILE A 570 2.37 33.31 -22.11
CA ILE A 570 3.61 32.85 -22.75
C ILE A 570 3.80 33.54 -24.11
N LYS A 571 2.78 33.59 -24.97
CA LYS A 571 2.83 34.24 -26.28
C LYS A 571 3.32 35.69 -26.20
N ASP A 572 2.82 36.45 -25.23
CA ASP A 572 3.10 37.87 -25.13
C ASP A 572 4.53 38.16 -24.64
N ASN A 573 5.13 37.23 -23.90
CA ASN A 573 6.43 37.42 -23.27
C ASN A 573 7.58 36.64 -23.92
N ILE A 574 7.28 35.59 -24.71
CA ILE A 574 8.31 34.65 -25.19
C ILE A 574 9.39 35.31 -26.06
N HIS A 575 9.04 36.30 -26.88
CA HIS A 575 10.00 36.97 -27.74
C HIS A 575 11.08 37.71 -26.93
N GLN A 576 10.68 38.46 -25.91
CA GLN A 576 11.63 39.17 -25.05
C GLN A 576 12.49 38.19 -24.25
N CYS A 577 11.89 37.13 -23.70
CA CYS A 577 12.64 36.11 -22.94
C CYS A 577 13.75 35.46 -23.79
N LEU A 578 13.48 35.24 -25.08
CA LEU A 578 14.47 34.68 -26.00
C LEU A 578 15.55 35.69 -26.38
N LEU A 579 15.20 36.96 -26.60
CA LEU A 579 16.19 38.01 -26.83
C LEU A 579 17.16 38.12 -25.64
N ASP A 580 16.64 38.12 -24.41
CA ASP A 580 17.46 38.18 -23.19
C ASP A 580 18.38 36.95 -23.08
N ALA A 581 17.87 35.75 -23.39
CA ALA A 581 18.65 34.52 -23.39
C ALA A 581 19.78 34.55 -24.44
N PHE A 582 19.51 35.03 -25.66
CA PHE A 582 20.51 35.08 -26.74
C PHE A 582 21.48 36.27 -26.62
N GLN A 583 21.10 37.35 -25.94
CA GLN A 583 22.00 38.46 -25.63
C GLN A 583 23.22 37.97 -24.83
N SER A 584 23.02 37.01 -23.91
CA SER A 584 24.10 36.42 -23.11
C SER A 584 25.18 35.71 -23.93
N VAL A 585 24.85 35.28 -25.16
CA VAL A 585 25.77 34.64 -26.11
C VAL A 585 26.23 35.58 -27.23
N GLY A 586 25.96 36.88 -27.10
CA GLY A 586 26.38 37.92 -28.05
C GLY A 586 25.58 37.96 -29.35
N ASN A 587 24.42 37.31 -29.42
CA ASN A 587 23.53 37.36 -30.57
C ASN A 587 22.30 38.22 -30.24
N THR A 588 22.26 39.45 -30.75
CA THR A 588 21.21 40.42 -30.44
C THR A 588 20.04 40.42 -31.43
N ASP A 589 20.14 39.69 -32.53
CA ASP A 589 19.07 39.58 -33.55
C ASP A 589 19.05 38.17 -34.19
N PRO A 590 18.76 37.12 -33.39
CA PRO A 590 18.70 35.75 -33.89
C PRO A 590 17.50 35.53 -34.82
N ASN A 591 17.74 34.92 -35.98
CA ASN A 591 16.68 34.36 -36.78
C ASN A 591 16.20 33.03 -36.16
N TRP A 592 14.97 33.03 -35.61
CA TRP A 592 14.36 31.87 -34.94
C TRP A 592 14.26 30.62 -35.81
N ASN A 593 14.22 30.79 -37.14
CA ASN A 593 14.16 29.70 -38.10
C ASN A 593 15.53 29.08 -38.41
N ASP A 594 16.62 29.63 -37.91
CA ASP A 594 17.95 29.02 -38.03
C ASP A 594 18.28 28.13 -36.83
N LEU A 595 17.34 27.99 -35.89
CA LEU A 595 17.49 27.21 -34.65
C LEU A 595 16.82 25.83 -34.73
N PHE A 596 17.31 24.90 -33.90
CA PHE A 596 16.53 23.73 -33.45
C PHE A 596 15.78 24.04 -32.15
N TRP A 597 14.63 23.42 -31.93
CA TRP A 597 13.72 23.78 -30.83
C TRP A 597 13.35 22.57 -29.96
N ALA A 598 13.62 22.68 -28.66
CA ALA A 598 13.23 21.73 -27.62
C ALA A 598 12.23 22.39 -26.65
N VAL A 599 10.96 22.47 -27.04
CA VAL A 599 9.93 23.14 -26.23
C VAL A 599 9.16 22.11 -25.41
N HIS A 600 9.06 22.30 -24.10
CA HIS A 600 8.16 21.54 -23.24
C HIS A 600 6.71 21.74 -23.73
N PRO A 601 6.04 20.67 -24.19
CA PRO A 601 4.69 20.79 -24.71
C PRO A 601 3.69 20.74 -23.56
N GLY A 602 3.51 21.86 -22.86
CA GLY A 602 2.50 21.97 -21.81
C GLY A 602 1.05 21.88 -22.32
N GLY A 603 0.87 21.74 -23.63
CA GLY A 603 -0.40 21.59 -24.35
C GLY A 603 -0.27 22.10 -25.79
N ARG A 604 -1.18 21.69 -26.67
CA ARG A 604 -1.18 22.10 -28.08
C ARG A 604 -1.17 23.62 -28.25
N ALA A 605 -1.98 24.32 -27.46
CA ALA A 605 -2.10 25.78 -27.53
C ALA A 605 -0.78 26.52 -27.23
N ILE A 606 0.09 25.97 -26.38
CA ILE A 606 1.40 26.59 -26.10
C ILE A 606 2.28 26.53 -27.34
N LEU A 607 2.37 25.36 -27.99
CA LEU A 607 3.16 25.19 -29.21
C LEU A 607 2.62 26.07 -30.35
N ASP A 608 1.30 26.09 -30.54
CA ASP A 608 0.66 26.89 -31.59
C ASP A 608 0.92 28.39 -31.38
N ASN A 609 0.87 28.88 -30.14
CA ASN A 609 1.14 30.30 -29.84
C ASN A 609 2.61 30.68 -30.01
N ILE A 610 3.56 29.79 -29.67
CA ILE A 610 5.00 30.04 -29.88
C ILE A 610 5.32 30.07 -31.39
N GLU A 611 4.79 29.10 -32.14
CA GLU A 611 4.96 29.01 -33.60
C GLU A 611 4.42 30.28 -34.29
N ASP A 612 3.24 30.75 -33.91
CA ASP A 612 2.63 31.98 -34.40
C ASP A 612 3.42 33.25 -33.98
N LYS A 613 3.75 33.40 -32.69
CA LYS A 613 4.44 34.61 -32.21
C LYS A 613 5.81 34.80 -32.86
N LEU A 614 6.55 33.72 -33.04
CA LEU A 614 7.92 33.75 -33.55
C LEU A 614 7.98 33.50 -35.07
N GLN A 615 6.83 33.28 -35.72
CA GLN A 615 6.73 32.99 -37.15
C GLN A 615 7.64 31.81 -37.56
N LEU A 616 7.59 30.73 -36.78
CA LEU A 616 8.39 29.54 -37.04
C LEU A 616 7.87 28.79 -38.26
N GLN A 617 8.78 28.29 -39.09
CA GLN A 617 8.48 27.45 -40.23
C GLN A 617 7.84 26.12 -39.78
N PRO A 618 6.91 25.56 -40.58
CA PRO A 618 6.30 24.27 -40.28
C PRO A 618 7.35 23.19 -39.99
N GLY A 619 7.17 22.47 -38.89
CA GLY A 619 8.06 21.38 -38.48
C GLY A 619 9.16 21.77 -37.49
N LYS A 620 9.38 23.06 -37.20
CA LYS A 620 10.35 23.49 -36.17
C LYS A 620 10.05 22.92 -34.79
N LEU A 621 8.79 22.77 -34.43
CA LEU A 621 8.33 22.18 -33.17
C LEU A 621 7.95 20.70 -33.28
N ALA A 622 8.36 20.00 -34.36
CA ALA A 622 7.88 18.65 -34.64
C ALA A 622 8.27 17.60 -33.57
N ALA A 623 9.43 17.73 -32.92
CA ALA A 623 9.81 16.86 -31.81
C ALA A 623 8.89 17.06 -30.60
N SER A 624 8.65 18.31 -30.19
CA SER A 624 7.71 18.65 -29.11
C SER A 624 6.28 18.19 -29.41
N ARG A 625 5.80 18.36 -30.66
CA ARG A 625 4.47 17.90 -31.09
C ARG A 625 4.37 16.38 -31.07
N HIS A 626 5.42 15.67 -31.50
CA HIS A 626 5.44 14.21 -31.46
C HIS A 626 5.41 13.67 -30.02
N VAL A 627 6.22 14.24 -29.13
CA VAL A 627 6.23 13.82 -27.73
C VAL A 627 4.86 14.02 -27.07
N LEU A 628 4.23 15.18 -27.32
CA LEU A 628 2.86 15.43 -26.83
C LEU A 628 1.84 14.43 -27.38
N SER A 629 1.96 14.05 -28.66
CA SER A 629 1.05 13.11 -29.33
C SER A 629 1.15 11.70 -28.76
N GLU A 630 2.38 11.21 -28.56
CA GLU A 630 2.60 9.80 -28.18
C GLU A 630 2.60 9.56 -26.67
N TYR A 631 2.99 10.56 -25.87
CA TYR A 631 3.21 10.41 -24.43
C TYR A 631 2.39 11.38 -23.57
N GLY A 632 1.73 12.38 -24.16
CA GLY A 632 1.09 13.47 -23.42
C GLY A 632 2.11 14.36 -22.70
N ASN A 633 1.67 15.08 -21.67
CA ASN A 633 2.52 15.90 -20.82
C ASN A 633 2.94 15.11 -19.57
N MET A 634 4.20 14.66 -19.51
CA MET A 634 4.78 14.01 -18.32
C MET A 634 5.42 15.03 -17.36
N SER A 635 4.88 16.24 -17.32
CA SER A 635 5.39 17.37 -16.54
C SER A 635 6.90 17.60 -16.80
N GLY A 636 7.72 17.79 -15.78
CA GLY A 636 9.15 18.05 -15.91
C GLY A 636 9.90 17.00 -16.75
N ALA A 637 9.52 15.72 -16.69
CA ALA A 637 10.17 14.64 -17.44
C ALA A 637 10.03 14.80 -18.97
N THR A 638 8.99 15.49 -19.44
CA THR A 638 8.71 15.67 -20.87
C THR A 638 9.87 16.29 -21.63
N ILE A 639 10.65 17.18 -21.00
CA ILE A 639 11.77 17.84 -21.70
C ILE A 639 12.88 16.86 -22.07
N ALA A 640 13.11 15.83 -21.26
CA ALA A 640 14.08 14.78 -21.58
C ALA A 640 13.63 13.96 -22.80
N PHE A 641 12.33 13.68 -22.92
CA PHE A 641 11.76 13.02 -24.10
C PHE A 641 11.89 13.88 -25.36
N VAL A 642 11.68 15.20 -25.25
CA VAL A 642 11.84 16.11 -26.39
C VAL A 642 13.30 16.16 -26.86
N LEU A 643 14.26 16.23 -25.93
CA LEU A 643 15.69 16.21 -26.26
C LEU A 643 16.12 14.88 -26.89
N ASP A 644 15.61 13.76 -26.39
CA ASP A 644 15.84 12.42 -26.96
C ASP A 644 15.20 12.28 -28.36
N GLU A 645 13.98 12.77 -28.57
CA GLU A 645 13.35 12.76 -29.88
C GLU A 645 14.12 13.62 -30.90
N LEU A 646 14.61 14.80 -30.48
CA LEU A 646 15.45 15.65 -31.33
C LEU A 646 16.72 14.91 -31.76
N ARG A 647 17.39 14.20 -30.84
CA ARG A 647 18.61 13.45 -31.19
C ARG A 647 18.30 12.30 -32.14
N ARG A 648 17.22 11.55 -31.92
CA ARG A 648 16.81 10.42 -32.78
C ARG A 648 16.46 10.89 -34.19
N ARG A 649 15.85 12.07 -34.33
CA ARG A 649 15.62 12.70 -35.64
C ARG A 649 16.92 13.09 -36.32
N ARG A 650 17.85 13.71 -35.58
CA ARG A 650 19.18 14.06 -36.12
C ARG A 650 19.93 12.85 -36.66
N GLU A 651 19.94 11.74 -35.94
CA GLU A 651 20.60 10.49 -36.35
C GLU A 651 19.99 9.91 -37.63
N LYS A 652 18.65 9.98 -37.78
CA LYS A 652 17.97 9.53 -39.01
C LYS A 652 18.24 10.41 -40.22
N ASP A 653 18.52 11.69 -39.99
CA ASP A 653 18.77 12.69 -41.02
C ASP A 653 20.26 12.87 -41.36
N GLU A 654 21.16 12.06 -40.76
CA GLU A 654 22.60 12.10 -41.04
C GLU A 654 22.86 11.94 -42.55
N GLY A 655 23.39 13.02 -43.16
CA GLY A 655 23.76 13.10 -44.57
C GLY A 655 22.75 13.78 -45.51
N ARG A 656 21.59 14.28 -45.02
CA ARG A 656 20.56 14.88 -45.90
C ARG A 656 20.42 16.40 -45.83
N LEU A 657 20.76 17.06 -44.71
CA LEU A 657 20.64 18.52 -44.52
C LEU A 657 21.72 19.07 -43.56
N GLN A 658 22.13 20.33 -43.75
CA GLN A 658 22.98 21.06 -42.81
C GLN A 658 22.20 21.30 -41.51
N GLN A 659 22.65 20.72 -40.40
CA GLN A 659 21.94 20.83 -39.13
C GLN A 659 22.15 22.20 -38.48
N PRO A 660 21.12 22.79 -37.85
CA PRO A 660 21.27 24.02 -37.09
C PRO A 660 22.37 23.91 -36.03
N LYS A 661 23.29 24.89 -36.03
CA LYS A 661 24.36 24.99 -35.02
C LYS A 661 23.80 25.32 -33.63
N TRP A 662 22.81 26.20 -33.60
CA TRP A 662 22.21 26.71 -32.37
C TRP A 662 20.80 26.16 -32.17
N GLY A 663 20.37 26.08 -30.93
CA GLY A 663 19.01 25.75 -30.57
C GLY A 663 18.61 26.33 -29.23
N VAL A 664 17.34 26.16 -28.90
CA VAL A 664 16.79 26.63 -27.63
C VAL A 664 15.91 25.55 -27.00
N MET A 665 16.05 25.42 -25.69
CA MET A 665 15.17 24.63 -24.84
C MET A 665 14.29 25.57 -24.02
N LEU A 666 12.99 25.29 -23.96
CA LEU A 666 12.01 26.07 -23.19
C LEU A 666 11.20 25.15 -22.30
N ALA A 667 11.00 25.53 -21.03
CA ALA A 667 10.04 24.90 -20.14
C ALA A 667 9.21 25.95 -19.38
N PHE A 668 7.99 25.58 -19.00
CA PHE A 668 7.01 26.49 -18.40
C PHE A 668 6.45 25.84 -17.15
N GLY A 669 6.33 26.54 -16.03
CA GLY A 669 5.90 25.92 -14.76
C GLY A 669 5.17 26.86 -13.82
N PRO A 670 4.90 26.41 -12.58
CA PRO A 670 4.16 27.16 -11.58
C PRO A 670 4.72 28.57 -11.34
N GLY A 671 3.82 29.50 -11.01
CA GLY A 671 4.12 30.93 -11.01
C GLY A 671 4.36 31.51 -12.41
N ILE A 672 4.01 30.73 -13.46
CA ILE A 672 4.28 30.95 -14.90
C ILE A 672 5.73 31.30 -15.23
N THR A 673 6.62 30.60 -14.56
CA THR A 673 8.06 30.72 -14.79
C THR A 673 8.40 30.15 -16.16
N ILE A 674 9.18 30.89 -16.95
CA ILE A 674 9.79 30.44 -18.21
C ILE A 674 11.25 30.10 -17.94
N GLU A 675 11.63 28.84 -18.16
CA GLU A 675 13.01 28.39 -18.17
C GLU A 675 13.50 28.35 -19.62
N ALA A 676 14.56 29.08 -19.93
CA ALA A 676 15.19 29.09 -21.24
C ALA A 676 16.64 28.60 -21.16
N MET A 677 17.06 27.86 -22.18
CA MET A 677 18.44 27.42 -22.32
C MET A 677 18.88 27.46 -23.78
N VAL A 678 19.97 28.17 -24.04
CA VAL A 678 20.62 28.21 -25.34
C VAL A 678 21.51 26.98 -25.47
N LEU A 679 21.25 26.18 -26.50
CA LEU A 679 21.96 24.94 -26.79
C LEU A 679 22.80 25.09 -28.06
N ARG A 680 23.90 24.35 -28.13
CA ARG A 680 24.74 24.21 -29.32
C ARG A 680 24.87 22.75 -29.73
N ASN A 681 24.83 22.49 -31.04
CA ASN A 681 25.08 21.18 -31.61
C ASN A 681 26.59 20.91 -31.67
N PRO A 682 27.13 19.94 -30.90
CA PRO A 682 28.57 19.71 -30.83
C PRO A 682 29.16 19.16 -32.15
N PHE A 683 28.32 18.62 -33.05
CA PHE A 683 28.76 18.03 -34.31
C PHE A 683 28.77 19.00 -35.50
N SER A 684 28.50 20.29 -35.27
CA SER A 684 28.40 21.33 -36.33
C SER A 684 29.74 21.91 -36.80
N ALA A 685 30.86 21.17 -36.66
CA ALA A 685 32.20 21.66 -37.03
C ALA A 685 32.62 21.23 -38.45
N GLY A 686 32.81 22.27 -39.31
CA GLY A 686 33.32 22.26 -40.69
C GLY A 686 32.41 23.12 -41.57
N ILE A 687 32.70 24.36 -41.95
CA ILE A 687 33.94 24.95 -42.50
C ILE A 687 34.02 26.45 -42.14
N ASN A 688 35.24 26.89 -41.78
CA ASN A 688 35.78 28.23 -41.45
C ASN A 688 35.48 28.81 -40.06
#